data_AF-A0A559M6S4-F1
#
_entry.id   AF-A0A559M6S4-F1
#
_cell.length_a   1.000
_cell.length_b   1.000
_cell.length_c   1.000
_cell.angle_alpha   90.00
_cell.angle_beta   90.00
_cell.angle_gamma   90.00
#
_symmetry.space_group_name_H-M   'P 1'
#
loop_
_entity.id
_entity.type
_entity.pdbx_description
1 polymer ?
#
loop_
_entity_poly.entity_id
_entity_poly.type
_entity_poly.pdbx_seq_one_letter_code
_entity_poly.pdbx_strand_id
1 'polypeptide(L)'
;MKLFDLIAIAAALSVTTAKVHHHHHLARAEDLGLNSNTTRPAVFWREAMTHNGRPGYLNSDDAALYSVWRDVRNTTFAGGVVGDGISDDSGAIQAAINYGTGEVLYFRNGTAAQTTVPAIVYIPGGNYLINSSLQLPVQTMLVGDPLNPPVLIADPSLGTDAIVYVYDSDFEYITTTQFFQGLRNLVFDTTRAPANQSANGINLPGSQANSVINCHFIMTVGSQHLGIQMYGPDGAGGSGTILGDLTFYGGGLINVTHVFTATFQGLQFKNCSLAIDSSSSTGSLSLLDSSCSHTTNVVNTRTSSTGDYALVIENFKSDNCGSTVVDASDGSALLPGSVAGTWVMGPVFDSKSGTNSSSNGTTTSSSVGPFANSTSGASNNNGTGTNNTTRGVYIRNTRPTLLTNDEGDYFTMQMPQYENYDVSQVSNVKSDFGAVGDGKTDDTIAIQAALIANACNKITFIPQGTYLIYQTIVVPPGSRVVGEVWSVLNAAGPVFSDALNPQVMLRVGSSGDVGVAQFSDLLFSVSGVLPGAILVEVNMAGTKKGDVGFWNTHFRVGGWVGSGDMRRRCQADDTSNCKAAFLMMHLTETSSAYLENVWGWTADHDLDGGPSVSAATGRGLLVSAKKGTWLTGTSFEHNALYQYQLVDAENVYIGMQQTETPYWQGPGSPNLAPDPWTPDATYSDPTFSNCGTNAQCNMAWTMRVVGGKNIFAYNSAFWVFFNHWAPGNYGGSVDQTLTGQFACATVEADPQDLFWFNIDTRVCDYIVFDNNRTQTRQVNAPGSWEGKQQRIFLNLEHIRSRRGS
;
A
#
# COMPACT_ATOMS: atom_id res chain seq x y z
N MET A 1 67.87 41.27 22.09
CA MET A 1 67.40 41.86 23.36
C MET A 1 66.73 40.74 24.16
N LYS A 2 67.11 40.58 25.42
CA LYS A 2 66.62 39.69 26.50
C LYS A 2 65.06 39.53 26.51
N LEU A 3 64.34 38.55 27.09
CA LEU A 3 64.54 37.43 28.02
C LEU A 3 63.14 36.78 28.28
N PHE A 4 63.12 35.53 28.77
CA PHE A 4 62.14 34.87 29.69
C PHE A 4 60.75 34.45 29.15
N ASP A 5 60.43 33.14 29.07
CA ASP A 5 60.00 32.16 30.12
C ASP A 5 58.46 32.14 30.26
N LEU A 6 57.70 31.06 30.52
CA LEU A 6 57.80 29.59 30.51
C LEU A 6 56.37 29.12 30.90
N ILE A 7 56.01 27.87 30.56
CA ILE A 7 54.95 27.00 31.16
C ILE A 7 53.66 26.74 30.32
N ALA A 8 53.51 25.43 30.08
CA ALA A 8 52.45 24.57 29.54
C ALA A 8 50.99 24.88 30.00
N ILE A 9 49.93 24.42 29.33
CA ILE A 9 49.47 23.01 29.26
C ILE A 9 48.49 22.81 28.09
N ALA A 10 48.61 21.64 27.46
CA ALA A 10 47.77 21.12 26.39
C ALA A 10 46.33 20.80 26.83
N ALA A 11 45.36 21.14 25.96
CA ALA A 11 44.11 20.40 25.81
C ALA A 11 43.79 20.36 24.31
N ALA A 12 44.08 19.21 23.69
CA ALA A 12 43.73 18.94 22.30
C ALA A 12 42.22 18.64 22.22
N LEU A 13 41.45 19.61 21.72
CA LEU A 13 40.12 19.37 21.17
C LEU A 13 40.30 18.88 19.73
N SER A 14 40.33 17.55 19.56
CA SER A 14 40.13 16.94 18.25
C SER A 14 38.68 17.16 17.83
N VAL A 15 38.45 18.17 16.99
CA VAL A 15 37.22 18.29 16.22
C VAL A 15 37.22 17.16 15.20
N THR A 16 36.59 16.03 15.52
CA THR A 16 36.19 15.04 14.52
C THR A 16 35.03 15.66 13.74
N THR A 17 35.35 16.28 12.61
CA THR A 17 34.36 16.63 11.59
C THR A 17 33.72 15.33 11.11
N ALA A 18 32.51 15.05 11.59
CA ALA A 18 31.64 14.06 10.99
C ALA A 18 31.35 14.53 9.55
N LYS A 19 31.96 13.84 8.58
CA LYS A 19 31.59 13.98 7.17
C LYS A 19 30.17 13.44 7.03
N VAL A 20 29.19 14.35 6.98
CA VAL A 20 27.87 14.05 6.45
C VAL A 20 28.06 13.69 4.98
N HIS A 21 28.01 12.39 4.66
CA HIS A 21 28.02 11.91 3.29
C HIS A 21 26.70 12.30 2.63
N HIS A 22 26.71 13.43 1.91
CA HIS A 22 25.54 14.01 1.24
C HIS A 22 25.34 13.53 -0.20
N HIS A 23 25.85 12.36 -0.57
CA HIS A 23 25.66 11.78 -1.90
C HIS A 23 25.37 10.30 -1.71
N HIS A 24 24.12 9.86 -1.94
CA HIS A 24 23.72 8.52 -2.40
C HIS A 24 22.19 8.33 -2.38
N HIS A 25 21.37 9.27 -2.87
CA HIS A 25 19.92 9.00 -3.07
C HIS A 25 19.31 9.59 -4.36
N LEU A 26 20.13 10.08 -5.31
CA LEU A 26 19.68 10.50 -6.65
C LEU A 26 20.34 9.69 -7.79
N ALA A 27 21.05 8.61 -7.46
CA ALA A 27 21.81 7.81 -8.42
C ALA A 27 21.55 6.31 -8.19
N ARG A 28 20.38 5.83 -8.59
CA ARG A 28 20.16 4.40 -8.87
C ARG A 28 19.70 4.13 -10.31
N ALA A 29 19.45 5.17 -11.09
CA ALA A 29 19.09 5.05 -12.51
C ALA A 29 20.27 4.63 -13.40
N GLU A 30 21.53 4.84 -12.97
CA GLU A 30 22.72 4.51 -13.76
C GLU A 30 23.03 3.01 -13.80
N ASP A 31 22.36 2.21 -12.97
CA ASP A 31 22.74 0.82 -12.70
C ASP A 31 21.89 -0.21 -13.49
N LEU A 32 21.09 0.27 -14.46
CA LEU A 32 20.19 -0.54 -15.30
C LEU A 32 20.74 -0.86 -16.71
N GLY A 33 22.03 -0.63 -16.96
CA GLY A 33 22.76 -1.29 -18.06
C GLY A 33 22.34 -0.91 -19.49
N LEU A 34 21.79 0.28 -19.71
CA LEU A 34 21.57 0.82 -21.06
C LEU A 34 22.39 2.11 -21.22
N ASN A 35 23.39 2.05 -22.12
CA ASN A 35 24.23 3.13 -22.65
C ASN A 35 24.50 4.34 -21.74
N SER A 36 25.70 4.38 -21.18
CA SER A 36 26.31 5.48 -20.41
C SER A 36 26.60 6.75 -21.23
N ASN A 37 25.65 7.21 -22.05
CA ASN A 37 25.80 8.40 -22.90
C ASN A 37 24.52 9.24 -23.02
N THR A 38 23.55 9.10 -22.12
CA THR A 38 22.31 9.91 -22.15
C THR A 38 22.47 11.17 -21.33
N THR A 39 22.66 12.30 -22.01
CA THR A 39 22.23 13.61 -21.52
C THR A 39 20.79 13.50 -21.01
N ARG A 40 20.49 13.99 -19.80
CA ARG A 40 19.11 14.04 -19.30
C ARG A 40 18.20 14.66 -20.37
N PRO A 41 17.04 14.06 -20.68
CA PRO A 41 16.13 14.61 -21.68
C PRO A 41 15.68 16.01 -21.23
N ALA A 42 15.41 16.88 -22.20
CA ALA A 42 14.94 18.24 -21.91
C ALA A 42 13.46 18.29 -21.52
N VAL A 43 12.70 17.25 -21.88
CA VAL A 43 11.25 17.11 -21.68
C VAL A 43 10.99 15.72 -21.12
N PHE A 44 10.14 15.63 -20.11
CA PHE A 44 9.77 14.34 -19.54
C PHE A 44 9.03 13.51 -20.59
N TRP A 45 9.34 12.21 -20.70
CA TRP A 45 8.78 11.37 -21.76
C TRP A 45 7.26 11.35 -21.77
N ARG A 46 6.58 11.42 -20.61
CA ARG A 46 5.10 11.48 -20.57
C ARG A 46 4.59 12.78 -21.17
N GLU A 47 5.24 13.91 -20.94
CA GLU A 47 4.85 15.18 -21.57
C GLU A 47 4.96 15.10 -23.09
N ALA A 48 6.05 14.50 -23.60
CA ALA A 48 6.31 14.37 -25.03
C ALA A 48 5.53 13.22 -25.72
N MET A 49 4.94 12.30 -24.95
CA MET A 49 4.28 11.12 -25.50
C MET A 49 2.96 11.48 -26.19
N THR A 50 2.62 10.75 -27.24
CA THR A 50 1.26 10.77 -27.80
C THR A 50 0.29 10.09 -26.84
N HIS A 51 -0.69 10.84 -26.36
CA HIS A 51 -1.76 10.36 -25.48
C HIS A 51 -3.03 10.07 -26.29
N ASN A 52 -3.29 8.79 -26.51
CA ASN A 52 -4.48 8.28 -27.20
C ASN A 52 -5.25 7.25 -26.33
N GLY A 53 -5.07 7.35 -25.01
CA GLY A 53 -5.85 6.62 -24.03
C GLY A 53 -7.32 7.05 -24.02
N ARG A 54 -8.24 6.09 -23.84
CA ARG A 54 -9.70 6.32 -23.82
C ARG A 54 -10.39 5.24 -22.98
N PRO A 55 -11.31 5.60 -22.07
CA PRO A 55 -11.98 4.61 -21.24
C PRO A 55 -12.83 3.65 -22.09
N GLY A 56 -12.65 2.35 -21.90
CA GLY A 56 -13.24 1.33 -22.77
C GLY A 56 -14.77 1.23 -22.72
N TYR A 57 -15.42 1.82 -21.71
CA TYR A 57 -16.88 1.68 -21.50
C TYR A 57 -17.65 3.01 -21.49
N LEU A 58 -17.02 4.10 -21.92
CA LEU A 58 -17.76 5.31 -22.26
C LEU A 58 -18.50 5.12 -23.59
N ASN A 59 -19.71 5.70 -23.69
CA ASN A 59 -20.43 5.69 -24.96
C ASN A 59 -19.73 6.61 -25.99
N SER A 60 -20.05 6.48 -27.28
CA SER A 60 -19.32 7.21 -28.34
C SER A 60 -19.38 8.73 -28.20
N ASP A 61 -20.50 9.24 -27.70
CA ASP A 61 -20.73 10.68 -27.57
C ASP A 61 -19.94 11.23 -26.37
N ASP A 62 -19.95 10.51 -25.24
CA ASP A 62 -19.17 10.85 -24.06
C ASP A 62 -17.66 10.71 -24.34
N ALA A 63 -17.25 9.63 -25.02
CA ALA A 63 -15.86 9.36 -25.35
C ALA A 63 -15.27 10.40 -26.31
N ALA A 64 -16.10 11.09 -27.11
CA ALA A 64 -15.67 12.19 -27.97
C ALA A 64 -15.38 13.48 -27.19
N LEU A 65 -15.93 13.61 -25.98
CA LEU A 65 -15.81 14.79 -25.11
C LEU A 65 -14.85 14.59 -23.94
N TYR A 66 -14.36 13.36 -23.75
CA TYR A 66 -13.53 12.98 -22.61
C TYR A 66 -12.05 12.89 -22.99
N SER A 67 -11.18 13.46 -22.16
CA SER A 67 -9.72 13.31 -22.26
C SER A 67 -9.17 12.73 -20.96
N VAL A 68 -8.43 11.63 -21.05
CA VAL A 68 -7.75 11.04 -19.89
C VAL A 68 -6.54 11.90 -19.52
N TRP A 69 -5.67 12.17 -20.49
CA TRP A 69 -4.52 13.08 -20.33
C TRP A 69 -4.95 14.53 -20.42
N ARG A 70 -4.56 15.33 -19.43
CA ARG A 70 -4.97 16.73 -19.31
C ARG A 70 -3.79 17.58 -18.90
N ASP A 71 -3.19 18.25 -19.88
CA ASP A 71 -2.13 19.23 -19.65
C ASP A 71 -2.74 20.58 -19.28
N VAL A 72 -2.44 21.08 -18.08
CA VAL A 72 -3.05 22.30 -17.54
C VAL A 72 -2.76 23.56 -18.37
N ARG A 73 -1.76 23.54 -19.27
CA ARG A 73 -1.48 24.65 -20.22
C ARG A 73 -2.53 24.78 -21.31
N ASN A 74 -3.37 23.76 -21.51
CA ASN A 74 -4.37 23.77 -22.55
C ASN A 74 -5.42 24.86 -22.27
N THR A 75 -5.58 25.78 -23.23
CA THR A 75 -6.50 26.92 -23.12
C THR A 75 -7.97 26.55 -22.98
N THR A 76 -8.35 25.29 -23.24
CA THR A 76 -9.71 24.80 -22.97
C THR A 76 -10.03 24.75 -21.48
N PHE A 77 -9.04 24.71 -20.60
CA PHE A 77 -9.20 24.64 -19.14
C PHE A 77 -9.15 26.05 -18.55
N ALA A 78 -10.27 26.78 -18.65
CA ALA A 78 -10.42 28.14 -18.15
C ALA A 78 -9.32 29.13 -18.63
N GLY A 79 -8.85 28.98 -19.87
CA GLY A 79 -7.78 29.81 -20.45
C GLY A 79 -6.37 29.24 -20.32
N GLY A 80 -6.20 28.14 -19.57
CA GLY A 80 -4.91 27.50 -19.30
C GLY A 80 -4.14 28.22 -18.20
N VAL A 81 -3.21 27.51 -17.56
CA VAL A 81 -2.36 28.06 -16.50
C VAL A 81 -1.31 29.03 -17.04
N VAL A 82 -0.94 29.99 -16.20
CA VAL A 82 0.17 30.94 -16.46
C VAL A 82 1.48 30.42 -15.87
N GLY A 83 1.46 29.91 -14.63
CA GLY A 83 2.66 29.33 -14.00
C GLY A 83 3.74 30.34 -13.59
N ASP A 84 3.38 31.59 -13.36
CA ASP A 84 4.31 32.69 -12.97
C ASP A 84 4.42 32.92 -11.45
N GLY A 85 3.59 32.24 -10.65
CA GLY A 85 3.48 32.36 -9.19
C GLY A 85 2.79 33.64 -8.73
N ILE A 86 2.19 34.40 -9.62
CA ILE A 86 1.51 35.68 -9.34
C ILE A 86 0.05 35.60 -9.77
N SER A 87 -0.20 35.11 -10.97
CA SER A 87 -1.52 34.85 -11.51
C SER A 87 -2.13 33.65 -10.79
N ASP A 88 -3.41 33.75 -10.46
CA ASP A 88 -4.15 32.64 -9.86
C ASP A 88 -4.44 31.55 -10.91
N ASP A 89 -3.89 30.37 -10.67
CA ASP A 89 -4.00 29.20 -11.54
C ASP A 89 -5.01 28.18 -11.04
N SER A 90 -5.66 28.42 -9.88
CA SER A 90 -6.61 27.49 -9.24
C SER A 90 -7.72 27.08 -10.21
N GLY A 91 -8.34 28.06 -10.89
CA GLY A 91 -9.45 27.83 -11.80
C GLY A 91 -9.07 27.01 -13.03
N ALA A 92 -7.88 27.21 -13.59
CA ALA A 92 -7.42 26.46 -14.76
C ALA A 92 -7.05 25.01 -14.38
N ILE A 93 -6.38 24.80 -13.25
CA ILE A 93 -6.05 23.46 -12.76
C ILE A 93 -7.32 22.70 -12.39
N GLN A 94 -8.25 23.31 -11.65
CA GLN A 94 -9.53 22.66 -11.32
C GLN A 94 -10.37 22.38 -12.57
N ALA A 95 -10.37 23.27 -13.56
CA ALA A 95 -11.04 23.02 -14.84
C ALA A 95 -10.44 21.83 -15.58
N ALA A 96 -9.12 21.62 -15.49
CA ALA A 96 -8.48 20.42 -16.01
C ALA A 96 -8.90 19.17 -15.21
N ILE A 97 -8.94 19.23 -13.88
CA ILE A 97 -9.42 18.12 -13.02
C ILE A 97 -10.88 17.76 -13.33
N ASN A 98 -11.73 18.75 -13.62
CA ASN A 98 -13.15 18.55 -13.87
C ASN A 98 -13.51 18.36 -15.36
N TYR A 99 -12.51 18.34 -16.25
CA TYR A 99 -12.78 18.32 -17.69
C TYR A 99 -13.45 17.02 -18.11
N GLY A 100 -14.65 17.11 -18.69
CA GLY A 100 -15.41 15.93 -19.08
C GLY A 100 -15.86 15.10 -17.86
N THR A 101 -16.00 15.70 -16.67
CA THR A 101 -16.45 15.00 -15.47
C THR A 101 -17.74 15.60 -14.87
N GLY A 102 -18.59 16.23 -15.69
CA GLY A 102 -19.83 16.84 -15.20
C GLY A 102 -20.77 15.84 -14.51
N GLU A 103 -21.80 16.34 -13.79
CA GLU A 103 -22.80 15.52 -13.07
C GLU A 103 -23.34 14.34 -13.89
N VAL A 104 -23.46 14.47 -15.22
CA VAL A 104 -23.97 13.42 -16.10
C VAL A 104 -23.05 12.19 -16.21
N LEU A 105 -21.73 12.40 -16.09
CA LEU A 105 -20.72 11.34 -16.26
C LEU A 105 -20.34 10.67 -14.95
N TYR A 106 -20.37 11.40 -13.83
CA TYR A 106 -20.26 10.80 -12.50
C TYR A 106 -21.61 10.27 -11.98
N PHE A 107 -22.76 10.82 -12.36
CA PHE A 107 -24.09 10.30 -12.00
C PHE A 107 -24.87 9.87 -13.24
N ARG A 108 -24.55 8.70 -13.78
CA ARG A 108 -25.36 8.12 -14.85
C ARG A 108 -26.64 7.56 -14.23
N ASN A 109 -27.80 8.10 -14.59
CA ASN A 109 -29.12 7.71 -14.04
C ASN A 109 -29.25 7.85 -12.51
N GLY A 110 -28.53 8.78 -11.88
CA GLY A 110 -28.57 8.99 -10.43
C GLY A 110 -27.68 8.04 -9.62
N THR A 111 -26.73 7.34 -10.27
CA THR A 111 -25.75 6.48 -9.59
C THR A 111 -24.31 6.84 -9.99
N ALA A 112 -23.43 6.88 -9.00
CA ALA A 112 -21.98 7.10 -9.11
C ALA A 112 -21.31 6.16 -10.14
N ALA A 113 -20.69 6.69 -11.19
CA ALA A 113 -19.91 5.94 -12.18
C ALA A 113 -18.40 6.19 -11.96
N GLN A 114 -17.81 5.54 -10.96
CA GLN A 114 -16.43 5.86 -10.55
C GLN A 114 -15.38 5.41 -11.57
N THR A 115 -15.60 4.30 -12.27
CA THR A 115 -14.51 3.59 -12.97
C THR A 115 -14.35 3.90 -14.45
N THR A 116 -15.26 4.72 -14.99
CA THR A 116 -15.32 5.06 -16.42
C THR A 116 -14.74 6.42 -16.76
N VAL A 117 -14.37 7.21 -15.75
CA VAL A 117 -13.87 8.58 -15.89
C VAL A 117 -12.50 8.79 -15.22
N PRO A 118 -11.47 7.97 -15.51
CA PRO A 118 -10.12 8.18 -14.98
C PRO A 118 -9.39 9.35 -15.63
N ALA A 119 -8.63 10.11 -14.84
CA ALA A 119 -7.92 11.30 -15.30
C ALA A 119 -6.48 11.36 -14.80
N ILE A 120 -5.56 11.75 -15.69
CA ILE A 120 -4.20 12.17 -15.33
C ILE A 120 -4.06 13.64 -15.71
N VAL A 121 -3.93 14.49 -14.70
CA VAL A 121 -3.76 15.93 -14.85
C VAL A 121 -2.28 16.23 -14.68
N TYR A 122 -1.66 16.61 -15.79
CA TYR A 122 -0.24 16.90 -15.87
C TYR A 122 0.04 18.38 -15.61
N ILE A 123 0.96 18.66 -14.69
CA ILE A 123 1.38 20.01 -14.33
C ILE A 123 2.87 20.17 -14.70
N PRO A 124 3.21 20.93 -15.74
CA PRO A 124 4.61 21.15 -16.14
C PRO A 124 5.33 22.02 -15.12
N GLY A 125 6.66 22.05 -15.17
CA GLY A 125 7.44 22.90 -14.26
C GLY A 125 7.07 24.38 -14.35
N GLY A 126 6.85 25.00 -13.19
CA GLY A 126 6.34 26.36 -13.04
C GLY A 126 5.95 26.67 -11.60
N ASN A 127 5.56 27.91 -11.34
CA ASN A 127 5.04 28.33 -10.02
C ASN A 127 3.55 28.68 -10.17
N TYR A 128 2.67 28.02 -9.45
CA TYR A 128 1.23 28.14 -9.62
C TYR A 128 0.65 28.69 -8.33
N LEU A 129 0.12 29.92 -8.36
CA LEU A 129 -0.54 30.49 -7.19
C LEU A 129 -1.94 29.88 -7.05
N ILE A 130 -2.23 29.33 -5.88
CA ILE A 130 -3.50 28.67 -5.56
C ILE A 130 -4.22 29.48 -4.48
N ASN A 131 -5.31 30.15 -4.83
CA ASN A 131 -6.14 30.92 -3.89
C ASN A 131 -7.48 30.24 -3.57
N SER A 132 -7.80 29.14 -4.27
CA SER A 132 -8.96 28.28 -4.06
C SER A 132 -8.52 26.83 -4.12
N SER A 133 -8.89 26.03 -3.12
CA SER A 133 -8.44 24.65 -3.01
C SER A 133 -8.82 23.80 -4.20
N LEU A 134 -7.91 22.92 -4.60
CA LEU A 134 -8.18 21.94 -5.64
C LEU A 134 -8.86 20.72 -5.03
N GLN A 135 -9.98 20.31 -5.60
CA GLN A 135 -10.70 19.08 -5.25
C GLN A 135 -10.32 17.99 -6.23
N LEU A 136 -9.73 16.91 -5.72
CA LEU A 136 -9.34 15.76 -6.52
C LEU A 136 -10.39 14.66 -6.35
N PRO A 137 -11.13 14.29 -7.41
CA PRO A 137 -12.13 13.23 -7.32
C PRO A 137 -11.51 11.84 -7.43
N VAL A 138 -12.30 10.79 -7.18
CA VAL A 138 -11.83 9.40 -7.35
C VAL A 138 -11.36 9.15 -8.78
N GLN A 139 -10.39 8.23 -8.94
CA GLN A 139 -9.75 7.91 -10.23
C GLN A 139 -8.91 9.03 -10.87
N THR A 140 -8.51 10.04 -10.10
CA THR A 140 -7.69 11.15 -10.62
C THR A 140 -6.30 11.16 -10.04
N MET A 141 -5.31 11.38 -10.90
CA MET A 141 -3.92 11.62 -10.52
C MET A 141 -3.45 13.01 -10.94
N LEU A 142 -2.86 13.76 -10.02
CA LEU A 142 -2.06 14.95 -10.34
C LEU A 142 -0.59 14.55 -10.47
N VAL A 143 0.00 14.81 -11.62
CA VAL A 143 1.38 14.40 -11.93
C VAL A 143 2.18 15.61 -12.39
N GLY A 144 3.16 16.01 -11.60
CA GLY A 144 4.14 17.03 -11.97
C GLY A 144 5.23 16.50 -12.88
N ASP A 145 5.92 17.42 -13.56
CA ASP A 145 7.19 17.14 -14.25
C ASP A 145 8.29 16.74 -13.25
N PRO A 146 8.79 15.50 -13.24
CA PRO A 146 9.84 15.11 -12.31
C PRO A 146 11.23 15.71 -12.66
N LEU A 147 11.43 16.25 -13.86
CA LEU A 147 12.67 16.94 -14.24
C LEU A 147 12.73 18.36 -13.69
N ASN A 148 11.56 18.99 -13.53
CA ASN A 148 11.38 20.31 -12.95
C ASN A 148 10.04 20.37 -12.18
N PRO A 149 9.98 19.86 -10.93
CA PRO A 149 8.73 19.73 -10.18
C PRO A 149 7.97 21.05 -10.07
N PRO A 150 6.68 21.12 -10.45
CA PRO A 150 5.85 22.31 -10.29
C PRO A 150 5.64 22.66 -8.82
N VAL A 151 5.58 23.96 -8.54
CA VAL A 151 5.34 24.51 -7.20
C VAL A 151 3.92 25.05 -7.12
N LEU A 152 3.07 24.40 -6.34
CA LEU A 152 1.75 24.89 -5.96
C LEU A 152 1.89 25.74 -4.70
N ILE A 153 1.69 27.05 -4.85
CA ILE A 153 1.92 28.05 -3.81
C ILE A 153 0.56 28.43 -3.20
N ALA A 154 0.38 28.20 -1.90
CA ALA A 154 -0.81 28.64 -1.19
C ALA A 154 -0.86 30.17 -1.11
N ASP A 155 -1.92 30.78 -1.65
CA ASP A 155 -2.25 32.17 -1.34
C ASP A 155 -2.72 32.26 0.13
N PRO A 156 -2.33 33.31 0.88
CA PRO A 156 -2.83 33.52 2.23
C PRO A 156 -4.36 33.52 2.37
N SER A 157 -5.11 33.78 1.29
CA SER A 157 -6.58 33.74 1.30
C SER A 157 -7.17 32.35 1.54
N LEU A 158 -6.41 31.26 1.33
CA LEU A 158 -6.86 29.89 1.64
C LEU A 158 -7.09 29.69 3.13
N GLY A 159 -6.41 30.45 4.00
CA GLY A 159 -6.49 30.26 5.44
C GLY A 159 -6.16 28.82 5.84
N THR A 160 -7.13 28.13 6.45
CA THR A 160 -6.98 26.74 6.91
C THR A 160 -7.33 25.69 5.86
N ASP A 161 -7.71 26.09 4.65
CA ASP A 161 -8.01 25.12 3.62
C ASP A 161 -6.70 24.52 3.06
N ALA A 162 -6.76 23.26 2.64
CA ALA A 162 -5.63 22.62 1.98
C ALA A 162 -5.45 23.16 0.55
N ILE A 163 -4.22 23.16 0.02
CA ILE A 163 -3.98 23.41 -1.41
C ILE A 163 -4.73 22.36 -2.24
N VAL A 164 -4.66 21.08 -1.83
CA VAL A 164 -5.36 19.98 -2.49
C VAL A 164 -6.11 19.12 -1.47
N TYR A 165 -7.40 18.93 -1.72
CA TYR A 165 -8.20 17.89 -1.09
C TYR A 165 -8.17 16.66 -1.97
N VAL A 166 -7.47 15.61 -1.52
CA VAL A 166 -7.54 14.26 -2.10
C VAL A 166 -8.73 13.53 -1.49
N TYR A 167 -9.89 14.11 -1.75
CA TYR A 167 -11.15 13.68 -1.21
C TYR A 167 -12.25 14.17 -2.14
N ASP A 168 -13.09 13.25 -2.56
CA ASP A 168 -14.18 13.55 -3.47
C ASP A 168 -15.44 13.94 -2.68
N SER A 169 -15.54 15.22 -2.28
CA SER A 169 -16.63 15.72 -1.44
C SER A 169 -17.95 15.92 -2.18
N ASP A 170 -17.87 16.21 -3.48
CA ASP A 170 -19.04 16.60 -4.29
C ASP A 170 -19.99 15.42 -4.58
N PHE A 171 -19.56 14.20 -4.25
CA PHE A 171 -20.26 12.97 -4.60
C PHE A 171 -20.62 12.10 -3.37
N GLU A 172 -20.59 12.69 -2.17
CA GLU A 172 -20.98 12.05 -0.89
C GLU A 172 -20.26 10.71 -0.60
N TYR A 173 -19.06 10.51 -1.15
CA TYR A 173 -18.31 9.29 -0.88
C TYR A 173 -17.74 9.30 0.54
N ILE A 174 -18.02 8.23 1.27
CA ILE A 174 -17.39 7.98 2.56
C ILE A 174 -15.91 7.67 2.36
N THR A 175 -15.10 8.00 3.36
CA THR A 175 -13.65 7.85 3.33
C THR A 175 -13.18 6.44 2.99
N THR A 176 -13.94 5.42 3.37
CA THR A 176 -13.61 4.01 3.11
C THR A 176 -13.75 3.60 1.64
N THR A 177 -14.40 4.41 0.80
CA THR A 177 -14.62 4.17 -0.64
C THR A 177 -13.92 5.19 -1.56
N GLN A 178 -13.05 6.02 -0.99
CA GLN A 178 -12.24 7.00 -1.73
C GLN A 178 -10.99 6.30 -2.29
N PHE A 179 -11.16 5.58 -3.41
CA PHE A 179 -10.12 4.75 -4.01
C PHE A 179 -9.46 5.42 -5.22
N PHE A 180 -8.29 4.91 -5.62
CA PHE A 180 -7.66 5.19 -6.91
C PHE A 180 -7.34 6.69 -7.14
N GLN A 181 -6.70 7.35 -6.19
CA GLN A 181 -6.28 8.75 -6.30
C GLN A 181 -4.77 8.88 -6.11
N GLY A 182 -4.16 9.90 -6.72
CA GLY A 182 -2.73 10.08 -6.50
C GLY A 182 -2.15 11.45 -6.78
N LEU A 183 -1.03 11.71 -6.12
CA LEU A 183 -0.22 12.90 -6.28
C LEU A 183 1.23 12.48 -6.53
N ARG A 184 1.87 13.03 -7.57
CA ARG A 184 3.26 12.69 -7.93
C ARG A 184 4.06 13.90 -8.35
N ASN A 185 5.30 14.01 -7.87
CA ASN A 185 6.27 15.02 -8.32
C ASN A 185 5.81 16.47 -8.14
N LEU A 186 5.12 16.78 -7.04
CA LEU A 186 4.59 18.12 -6.77
C LEU A 186 5.31 18.76 -5.59
N VAL A 187 5.49 20.08 -5.63
CA VAL A 187 5.93 20.88 -4.49
C VAL A 187 4.74 21.67 -3.96
N PHE A 188 4.43 21.52 -2.67
CA PHE A 188 3.41 22.29 -1.96
C PHE A 188 4.12 23.33 -1.09
N ASP A 189 3.93 24.62 -1.42
CA ASP A 189 4.59 25.73 -0.75
C ASP A 189 3.56 26.59 0.00
N THR A 190 3.63 26.60 1.34
CA THR A 190 2.75 27.41 2.20
C THR A 190 3.46 28.65 2.76
N THR A 191 4.69 28.95 2.33
CA THR A 191 5.53 29.98 2.95
C THR A 191 4.99 31.40 2.80
N ARG A 192 4.07 31.65 1.86
CA ARG A 192 3.37 32.93 1.74
C ARG A 192 2.38 33.17 2.88
N ALA A 193 1.82 32.12 3.45
CA ALA A 193 0.89 32.23 4.57
C ALA A 193 1.63 32.68 5.84
N PRO A 194 1.04 33.56 6.68
CA PRO A 194 1.65 33.99 7.93
C PRO A 194 2.01 32.81 8.84
N ALA A 195 3.20 32.85 9.46
CA ALA A 195 3.69 31.75 10.29
C ALA A 195 2.83 31.48 11.54
N ASN A 196 2.10 32.48 12.02
CA ASN A 196 1.20 32.40 13.17
C ASN A 196 -0.22 31.93 12.83
N GLN A 197 -0.49 31.60 11.55
CA GLN A 197 -1.74 31.01 11.10
C GLN A 197 -1.46 29.59 10.61
N SER A 198 -2.50 28.74 10.63
CA SER A 198 -2.44 27.44 9.96
C SER A 198 -2.57 27.64 8.45
N ALA A 199 -1.84 26.84 7.69
CA ALA A 199 -1.91 26.72 6.24
C ALA A 199 -1.54 25.27 5.90
N ASN A 200 -2.26 24.66 4.96
CA ASN A 200 -2.25 23.21 4.79
C ASN A 200 -1.86 22.81 3.37
N GLY A 201 -0.95 21.85 3.23
CA GLY A 201 -0.55 21.30 1.94
C GLY A 201 -1.67 20.47 1.32
N ILE A 202 -1.93 19.29 1.87
CA ILE A 202 -2.97 18.38 1.37
C ILE A 202 -3.84 17.80 2.49
N ASN A 203 -5.10 17.47 2.17
CA ASN A 203 -5.94 16.58 3.00
C ASN A 203 -6.18 15.26 2.25
N LEU A 204 -5.94 14.12 2.91
CA LEU A 204 -5.98 12.78 2.32
C LEU A 204 -6.65 11.78 3.28
N PRO A 205 -7.99 11.76 3.34
CA PRO A 205 -8.73 10.79 4.15
C PRO A 205 -9.11 9.51 3.38
N GLY A 206 -8.44 9.20 2.27
CA GLY A 206 -8.83 8.13 1.36
C GLY A 206 -8.33 6.73 1.70
N SER A 207 -8.75 5.74 0.91
CA SER A 207 -8.56 4.30 1.10
C SER A 207 -7.58 3.69 0.07
N GLN A 208 -7.61 2.36 -0.08
CA GLN A 208 -6.71 1.57 -0.91
C GLN A 208 -6.53 2.13 -2.34
N ALA A 209 -5.38 1.81 -2.94
CA ALA A 209 -4.92 2.33 -4.22
C ALA A 209 -4.73 3.86 -4.29
N ASN A 210 -4.67 4.53 -3.13
CA ASN A 210 -4.21 5.91 -3.03
C ASN A 210 -2.70 6.00 -2.81
N SER A 211 -2.05 6.94 -3.49
CA SER A 211 -0.61 7.16 -3.35
C SER A 211 -0.20 8.63 -3.42
N VAL A 212 0.70 9.04 -2.53
CA VAL A 212 1.43 10.31 -2.63
C VAL A 212 2.91 9.97 -2.75
N ILE A 213 3.50 10.23 -3.93
CA ILE A 213 4.85 9.76 -4.27
C ILE A 213 5.73 10.92 -4.73
N ASN A 214 6.95 11.03 -4.20
CA ASN A 214 7.94 12.03 -4.62
C ASN A 214 7.39 13.49 -4.56
N CYS A 215 6.68 13.83 -3.49
CA CYS A 215 6.19 15.19 -3.26
C CYS A 215 7.00 15.90 -2.16
N HIS A 216 7.07 17.22 -2.27
CA HIS A 216 7.82 18.08 -1.35
C HIS A 216 6.91 19.11 -0.71
N PHE A 217 7.08 19.36 0.58
CA PHE A 217 6.31 20.32 1.36
C PHE A 217 7.27 21.38 1.92
N ILE A 218 7.13 22.62 1.45
CA ILE A 218 7.93 23.77 1.86
C ILE A 218 7.07 24.67 2.72
N MET A 219 7.43 24.76 4.00
CA MET A 219 6.69 25.50 5.02
C MET A 219 7.64 26.44 5.77
N THR A 220 7.08 27.48 6.39
CA THR A 220 7.89 28.40 7.21
C THR A 220 8.37 27.69 8.48
N VAL A 221 9.67 27.76 8.81
CA VAL A 221 10.24 27.16 10.03
C VAL A 221 9.58 27.76 11.28
N GLY A 222 9.13 26.90 12.20
CA GLY A 222 8.47 27.32 13.44
C GLY A 222 7.04 27.84 13.26
N SER A 223 6.44 27.66 12.08
CA SER A 223 5.03 27.99 11.80
C SER A 223 4.06 26.92 12.32
N GLN A 224 2.76 27.23 12.24
CA GLN A 224 1.66 26.29 12.46
C GLN A 224 1.18 25.61 11.15
N HIS A 225 2.00 25.62 10.10
CA HIS A 225 1.66 25.03 8.81
C HIS A 225 1.72 23.50 8.87
N LEU A 226 0.79 22.83 8.18
CA LEU A 226 0.73 21.37 8.10
C LEU A 226 1.00 20.90 6.67
N GLY A 227 1.83 19.88 6.51
CA GLY A 227 2.04 19.27 5.20
C GLY A 227 0.84 18.44 4.76
N ILE A 228 0.45 17.47 5.60
CA ILE A 228 -0.61 16.49 5.30
C ILE A 228 -1.57 16.42 6.48
N GLN A 229 -2.86 16.43 6.16
CA GLN A 229 -3.94 16.11 7.07
C GLN A 229 -4.62 14.83 6.60
N MET A 230 -5.06 13.98 7.53
CA MET A 230 -5.83 12.77 7.24
C MET A 230 -7.09 12.78 8.10
N TYR A 231 -8.08 13.58 7.68
CA TYR A 231 -9.40 13.65 8.30
C TYR A 231 -10.48 13.72 7.23
N GLY A 232 -11.51 12.89 7.39
CA GLY A 232 -12.74 12.96 6.59
C GLY A 232 -13.84 13.73 7.32
N PRO A 233 -14.99 13.93 6.63
CA PRO A 233 -16.20 14.44 7.27
C PRO A 233 -16.58 13.63 8.52
N ASP A 234 -17.14 14.30 9.52
CA ASP A 234 -17.57 13.72 10.80
C ASP A 234 -16.49 12.94 11.58
N GLY A 235 -15.21 13.23 11.31
CA GLY A 235 -14.07 12.53 11.92
C GLY A 235 -13.79 11.15 11.34
N ALA A 236 -14.39 10.82 10.19
CA ALA A 236 -14.11 9.59 9.46
C ALA A 236 -12.66 9.57 8.95
N GLY A 237 -12.19 8.39 8.56
CA GLY A 237 -10.84 8.18 8.06
C GLY A 237 -10.79 7.02 7.08
N GLY A 238 -9.71 6.96 6.32
CA GLY A 238 -9.54 6.01 5.23
C GLY A 238 -8.93 4.67 5.65
N SER A 239 -8.93 3.71 4.73
CA SER A 239 -8.41 2.36 4.92
C SER A 239 -7.28 2.04 3.94
N GLY A 240 -6.05 2.41 4.29
CA GLY A 240 -4.86 2.08 3.51
C GLY A 240 -4.45 3.20 2.57
N THR A 241 -3.26 3.77 2.80
CA THR A 241 -2.61 4.70 1.87
C THR A 241 -1.11 4.48 1.92
N ILE A 242 -0.44 4.61 0.78
CA ILE A 242 1.02 4.73 0.75
C ILE A 242 1.44 6.20 0.60
N LEU A 243 2.38 6.61 1.45
CA LEU A 243 3.05 7.89 1.36
C LEU A 243 4.54 7.59 1.17
N GLY A 244 5.02 7.78 -0.05
CA GLY A 244 6.34 7.36 -0.50
C GLY A 244 7.22 8.53 -0.91
N ASP A 245 8.48 8.52 -0.49
CA ASP A 245 9.53 9.41 -1.01
C ASP A 245 9.24 10.91 -0.80
N LEU A 246 8.69 11.27 0.36
CA LEU A 246 8.26 12.64 0.65
C LEU A 246 9.33 13.44 1.39
N THR A 247 9.41 14.75 1.12
CA THR A 247 10.28 15.67 1.89
C THR A 247 9.47 16.79 2.52
N PHE A 248 9.72 17.07 3.78
CA PHE A 248 9.12 18.17 4.54
C PHE A 248 10.23 19.13 5.00
N TYR A 249 10.07 20.42 4.73
CA TYR A 249 10.99 21.48 5.18
C TYR A 249 10.24 22.58 5.92
N GLY A 250 10.69 22.92 7.13
CA GLY A 250 9.99 23.88 8.00
C GLY A 250 8.60 23.36 8.42
N GLY A 251 7.84 24.14 9.20
CA GLY A 251 6.56 23.70 9.77
C GLY A 251 6.63 22.25 10.30
N GLY A 252 5.68 21.42 9.87
CA GLY A 252 5.78 19.95 9.88
C GLY A 252 4.77 19.30 10.80
N LEU A 253 4.00 18.31 10.29
CA LEU A 253 3.30 17.39 11.20
C LEU A 253 2.70 16.09 10.66
N ILE A 254 2.31 15.88 9.40
CA ILE A 254 1.42 14.73 9.00
C ILE A 254 0.41 14.37 10.11
N ASN A 255 -0.68 15.13 10.17
CA ASN A 255 -1.69 14.91 11.21
C ASN A 255 -2.60 13.75 10.83
N VAL A 256 -2.36 12.58 11.44
CA VAL A 256 -3.15 11.37 11.28
C VAL A 256 -4.27 11.38 12.32
N THR A 257 -5.43 11.92 11.93
CA THR A 257 -6.60 11.96 12.83
C THR A 257 -7.31 10.62 12.87
N HIS A 258 -7.55 10.00 11.71
CA HIS A 258 -8.12 8.66 11.63
C HIS A 258 -7.65 7.95 10.36
N VAL A 259 -7.09 6.75 10.53
CA VAL A 259 -6.79 5.82 9.44
C VAL A 259 -6.80 4.40 10.00
N PHE A 260 -7.25 3.42 9.22
CA PHE A 260 -7.13 2.02 9.63
C PHE A 260 -5.69 1.52 9.49
N THR A 261 -5.06 1.84 8.36
CA THR A 261 -3.69 1.45 8.03
C THR A 261 -3.00 2.51 7.17
N ALA A 262 -1.72 2.78 7.42
CA ALA A 262 -0.89 3.58 6.51
C ALA A 262 0.57 3.12 6.48
N THR A 263 1.18 3.19 5.29
CA THR A 263 2.61 2.92 5.10
C THR A 263 3.31 4.20 4.65
N PHE A 264 4.26 4.65 5.47
CA PHE A 264 5.16 5.76 5.17
C PHE A 264 6.53 5.18 4.81
N GLN A 265 7.04 5.46 3.62
CA GLN A 265 8.34 4.97 3.16
C GLN A 265 9.19 6.09 2.58
N GLY A 266 10.46 6.21 2.96
CA GLY A 266 11.37 7.16 2.32
C GLY A 266 11.15 8.62 2.72
N LEU A 267 10.55 8.89 3.89
CA LEU A 267 10.22 10.26 4.31
C LEU A 267 11.45 10.98 4.87
N GLN A 268 11.58 12.27 4.53
CA GLN A 268 12.64 13.15 5.02
C GLN A 268 12.06 14.39 5.71
N PHE A 269 12.34 14.57 7.00
CA PHE A 269 11.88 15.70 7.80
C PHE A 269 13.03 16.65 8.13
N LYS A 270 12.95 17.93 7.73
CA LYS A 270 14.06 18.89 7.85
C LYS A 270 13.58 20.18 8.52
N ASN A 271 14.18 20.52 9.66
CA ASN A 271 13.83 21.73 10.43
C ASN A 271 12.34 21.78 10.85
N CYS A 272 11.76 20.62 11.19
CA CYS A 272 10.34 20.51 11.55
C CYS A 272 10.10 20.66 13.06
N SER A 273 8.93 21.18 13.45
CA SER A 273 8.48 21.23 14.86
C SER A 273 8.00 19.86 15.35
N LEU A 274 7.32 19.09 14.52
CA LEU A 274 6.96 17.68 14.71
C LEU A 274 6.88 17.02 13.33
N ALA A 275 7.17 15.73 13.20
CA ALA A 275 7.12 15.07 11.88
C ALA A 275 5.78 14.39 11.60
N ILE A 276 5.28 13.56 12.53
CA ILE A 276 4.05 12.79 12.45
C ILE A 276 3.31 12.91 13.78
N ASP A 277 2.04 13.32 13.77
CA ASP A 277 1.15 13.18 14.92
C ASP A 277 0.07 12.14 14.62
N SER A 278 0.16 11.01 15.31
CA SER A 278 -0.83 9.95 15.26
C SER A 278 -1.51 9.75 16.62
N SER A 279 -1.41 10.71 17.53
CA SER A 279 -1.93 10.57 18.90
C SER A 279 -3.46 10.53 18.99
N SER A 280 -4.15 10.80 17.88
CA SER A 280 -5.61 10.70 17.76
C SER A 280 -6.08 9.49 16.94
N SER A 281 -5.19 8.82 16.18
CA SER A 281 -5.54 7.71 15.30
C SER A 281 -5.32 6.36 15.98
N THR A 282 -6.34 5.51 16.01
CA THR A 282 -6.26 4.18 16.64
C THR A 282 -5.65 3.10 15.76
N GLY A 283 -5.56 3.32 14.45
CA GLY A 283 -5.05 2.34 13.49
C GLY A 283 -3.53 2.14 13.49
N SER A 284 -3.06 1.50 12.42
CA SER A 284 -1.71 0.90 12.37
C SER A 284 -0.83 1.62 11.35
N LEU A 285 0.38 1.99 11.77
CA LEU A 285 1.30 2.80 10.97
C LEU A 285 2.66 2.11 10.84
N SER A 286 3.25 2.19 9.66
CA SER A 286 4.62 1.75 9.40
C SER A 286 5.45 2.94 8.88
N LEU A 287 6.61 3.20 9.48
CA LEU A 287 7.58 4.20 9.04
C LEU A 287 8.87 3.49 8.61
N LEU A 288 9.12 3.47 7.31
CA LEU A 288 10.17 2.68 6.68
C LEU A 288 11.19 3.60 6.02
N ASP A 289 12.48 3.28 6.15
CA ASP A 289 13.61 3.90 5.43
C ASP A 289 13.53 5.44 5.42
N SER A 290 13.28 6.02 6.59
CA SER A 290 12.97 7.44 6.74
C SER A 290 14.05 8.16 7.57
N SER A 291 14.06 9.49 7.52
CA SER A 291 15.07 10.28 8.22
C SER A 291 14.57 11.63 8.71
N CYS A 292 15.26 12.18 9.69
CA CYS A 292 15.07 13.56 10.11
C CYS A 292 16.42 14.28 10.26
N SER A 293 16.40 15.60 10.05
CA SER A 293 17.46 16.51 10.45
C SER A 293 16.89 17.76 11.13
N HIS A 294 17.45 18.15 12.28
CA HIS A 294 17.06 19.37 13.01
C HIS A 294 15.56 19.44 13.34
N THR A 295 14.94 18.30 13.67
CA THR A 295 13.50 18.19 13.95
C THR A 295 13.26 17.97 15.45
N THR A 296 12.35 18.73 16.07
CA THR A 296 12.17 18.67 17.53
C THR A 296 11.74 17.29 18.02
N ASN A 297 10.72 16.67 17.42
CA ASN A 297 10.32 15.27 17.65
C ASN A 297 9.80 14.67 16.34
N VAL A 298 9.91 13.35 16.19
CA VAL A 298 9.48 12.67 14.96
C VAL A 298 8.03 12.21 15.08
N VAL A 299 7.75 11.15 15.83
CA VAL A 299 6.39 10.60 15.96
C VAL A 299 5.81 10.88 17.34
N ASN A 300 4.68 11.59 17.38
CA ASN A 300 3.80 11.64 18.55
C ASN A 300 2.74 10.55 18.45
N THR A 301 2.66 9.72 19.48
CA THR A 301 1.72 8.59 19.56
C THR A 301 1.20 8.46 20.99
N ARG A 302 0.45 7.41 21.33
CA ARG A 302 0.04 7.12 22.71
C ARG A 302 0.35 5.69 23.09
N THR A 303 0.85 5.48 24.31
CA THR A 303 0.87 4.13 24.84
C THR A 303 -0.55 3.69 25.17
N SER A 304 -0.87 2.46 24.80
CA SER A 304 -2.20 1.89 24.98
C SER A 304 -2.09 0.47 25.53
N SER A 305 -2.87 0.18 26.58
CA SER A 305 -3.00 -1.16 27.14
C SER A 305 -3.93 -2.07 26.33
N THR A 306 -4.75 -1.47 25.47
CA THR A 306 -5.68 -2.17 24.59
C THR A 306 -5.02 -2.52 23.26
N GLY A 307 -3.97 -1.81 22.87
CA GLY A 307 -3.31 -1.98 21.60
C GLY A 307 -3.97 -1.17 20.51
N ASP A 308 -4.09 0.13 20.74
CA ASP A 308 -4.20 1.13 19.68
C ASP A 308 -2.83 1.68 19.32
N TYR A 309 -2.77 2.47 18.25
CA TYR A 309 -1.57 3.22 17.87
C TYR A 309 -0.39 2.31 17.49
N ALA A 310 -0.64 1.27 16.68
CA ALA A 310 0.41 0.33 16.30
C ALA A 310 1.44 1.08 15.47
N LEU A 311 2.71 0.91 15.82
CA LEU A 311 3.78 1.57 15.11
C LEU A 311 4.92 0.59 14.87
N VAL A 312 5.31 0.48 13.60
CA VAL A 312 6.55 -0.18 13.19
C VAL A 312 7.47 0.89 12.63
N ILE A 313 8.70 0.95 13.12
CA ILE A 313 9.76 1.80 12.56
C ILE A 313 10.90 0.90 12.10
N GLU A 314 11.30 1.06 10.85
CA GLU A 314 12.38 0.30 10.22
C GLU A 314 13.37 1.27 9.56
N ASN A 315 14.66 1.12 9.88
CA ASN A 315 15.75 1.91 9.27
C ASN A 315 15.46 3.42 9.31
N PHE A 316 15.39 3.98 10.52
CA PHE A 316 15.19 5.41 10.72
C PHE A 316 16.49 6.12 11.08
N LYS A 317 16.85 7.18 10.35
CA LYS A 317 18.07 7.95 10.58
C LYS A 317 17.77 9.30 11.23
N SER A 318 18.35 9.53 12.41
CA SER A 318 18.22 10.79 13.14
C SER A 318 19.52 11.59 13.10
N ASP A 319 19.46 12.84 12.64
CA ASP A 319 20.55 13.81 12.68
C ASP A 319 20.12 15.08 13.42
N ASN A 320 20.63 15.29 14.63
CA ASN A 320 20.26 16.46 15.46
C ASN A 320 18.73 16.63 15.65
N CYS A 321 18.00 15.53 15.75
CA CYS A 321 16.59 15.53 16.12
C CYS A 321 16.42 15.24 17.62
N GLY A 322 15.27 15.59 18.19
CA GLY A 322 14.90 15.14 19.53
C GLY A 322 14.47 13.67 19.53
N SER A 323 13.35 13.36 20.19
CA SER A 323 12.94 11.96 20.30
C SER A 323 12.28 11.47 19.02
N THR A 324 12.59 10.24 18.63
CA THR A 324 11.99 9.57 17.47
C THR A 324 10.55 9.16 17.75
N VAL A 325 10.26 8.71 18.97
CA VAL A 325 8.87 8.44 19.41
C VAL A 325 8.64 9.05 20.78
N VAL A 326 7.53 9.78 20.92
CA VAL A 326 7.07 10.42 22.15
C VAL A 326 5.65 9.95 22.47
N ASP A 327 5.39 9.64 23.74
CA ASP A 327 4.04 9.44 24.24
C ASP A 327 3.38 10.80 24.50
N ALA A 328 2.37 11.12 23.71
CA ALA A 328 1.63 12.38 23.79
C ALA A 328 0.80 12.51 25.09
N SER A 329 0.58 11.43 25.84
CA SER A 329 -0.19 11.47 27.09
C SER A 329 0.57 12.11 28.26
N ASP A 330 1.89 11.90 28.34
CA ASP A 330 2.74 12.40 29.42
C ASP A 330 4.00 13.15 28.94
N GLY A 331 4.23 13.20 27.62
CA GLY A 331 5.39 13.82 26.98
C GLY A 331 6.68 13.00 27.10
N SER A 332 6.61 11.75 27.56
CA SER A 332 7.80 10.93 27.77
C SER A 332 8.37 10.40 26.44
N ALA A 333 9.70 10.39 26.34
CA ALA A 333 10.39 9.75 25.22
C ALA A 333 10.21 8.22 25.31
N LEU A 334 9.68 7.61 24.25
CA LEU A 334 9.58 6.16 24.08
C LEU A 334 10.77 5.59 23.33
N LEU A 335 11.24 6.32 22.31
CA LEU A 335 12.37 5.92 21.47
C LEU A 335 13.21 7.13 21.08
N PRO A 336 14.47 7.25 21.55
CA PRO A 336 15.36 8.32 21.12
C PRO A 336 16.26 7.89 19.94
N GLY A 337 16.64 8.86 19.10
CA GLY A 337 17.69 8.71 18.09
C GLY A 337 17.39 7.74 16.94
N SER A 338 18.42 7.38 16.18
CA SER A 338 18.30 6.49 15.03
C SER A 338 17.83 5.09 15.43
N VAL A 339 17.06 4.46 14.54
CA VAL A 339 16.55 3.10 14.66
C VAL A 339 17.29 2.23 13.66
N ALA A 340 18.30 1.50 14.15
CA ALA A 340 18.97 0.46 13.36
C ALA A 340 18.13 -0.83 13.42
N GLY A 341 17.72 -1.35 12.26
CA GLY A 341 16.79 -2.48 12.18
C GLY A 341 15.35 -2.11 12.51
N THR A 342 14.61 -3.04 13.13
CA THR A 342 13.16 -2.89 13.40
C THR A 342 12.89 -2.56 14.86
N TRP A 343 12.06 -1.55 15.08
CA TRP A 343 11.40 -1.28 16.35
C TRP A 343 9.89 -1.39 16.17
N VAL A 344 9.21 -2.03 17.13
CA VAL A 344 7.76 -2.27 17.07
C VAL A 344 7.10 -1.85 18.37
N MET A 345 5.92 -1.24 18.25
CA MET A 345 5.09 -0.81 19.38
C MET A 345 3.68 -1.36 19.24
N GLY A 346 3.22 -1.96 20.35
CA GLY A 346 1.94 -2.66 20.51
C GLY A 346 1.98 -3.50 21.79
N PRO A 347 0.84 -3.95 22.33
CA PRO A 347 0.82 -4.79 23.52
C PRO A 347 1.33 -6.18 23.16
N VAL A 348 2.30 -6.69 23.91
CA VAL A 348 2.58 -8.13 23.93
C VAL A 348 1.94 -8.74 25.17
N PHE A 349 1.23 -9.84 25.01
CA PHE A 349 0.70 -10.63 26.11
C PHE A 349 1.75 -11.64 26.57
N ASP A 350 2.48 -11.31 27.65
CA ASP A 350 3.33 -12.26 28.37
C ASP A 350 2.50 -13.00 29.42
N SER A 351 2.60 -14.32 29.47
CA SER A 351 1.93 -15.16 30.47
C SER A 351 2.76 -15.38 31.74
N LYS A 352 3.96 -14.80 31.87
CA LYS A 352 4.75 -14.90 33.10
C LYS A 352 4.66 -13.65 33.96
N SER A 353 3.65 -13.63 34.82
CA SER A 353 3.78 -12.90 36.08
C SER A 353 4.98 -13.44 36.85
N GLY A 354 6.01 -12.62 37.02
CA GLY A 354 7.05 -12.82 38.03
C GLY A 354 8.47 -12.74 37.49
N THR A 355 9.00 -11.53 37.33
CA THR A 355 10.05 -10.98 38.21
C THR A 355 10.45 -9.58 37.74
N ASN A 356 10.50 -8.66 38.71
CA ASN A 356 10.88 -7.26 38.56
C ASN A 356 12.21 -7.07 37.83
N SER A 357 12.30 -6.08 36.95
CA SER A 357 13.51 -5.27 36.80
C SER A 357 13.14 -3.88 36.31
N SER A 358 13.01 -2.96 37.27
CA SER A 358 13.19 -1.53 37.03
C SER A 358 14.62 -1.27 36.57
N SER A 359 14.82 -0.46 35.53
CA SER A 359 15.83 0.61 35.61
C SER A 359 15.78 1.55 34.40
N ASN A 360 15.81 2.82 34.77
CA ASN A 360 16.16 3.98 33.99
C ASN A 360 17.56 3.82 33.37
N GLY A 361 17.73 4.28 32.12
CA GLY A 361 19.03 4.61 31.55
C GLY A 361 19.73 3.50 30.75
N THR A 362 20.03 3.83 29.49
CA THR A 362 21.16 3.34 28.67
C THR A 362 21.85 2.04 29.13
N THR A 363 21.53 0.91 28.48
CA THR A 363 22.46 -0.09 27.91
C THR A 363 21.75 -1.44 27.71
N THR A 364 21.92 -2.00 26.51
CA THR A 364 21.97 -3.43 26.19
C THR A 364 21.25 -4.39 27.16
N SER A 365 19.91 -4.44 27.09
CA SER A 365 19.16 -5.56 27.63
C SER A 365 18.65 -6.44 26.48
N SER A 366 18.98 -7.73 26.56
CA SER A 366 18.51 -8.80 25.68
C SER A 366 17.03 -9.07 25.92
N SER A 367 16.14 -8.33 25.25
CA SER A 367 14.69 -8.56 25.34
C SER A 367 14.25 -9.60 24.32
N VAL A 368 13.93 -10.79 24.83
CA VAL A 368 13.20 -11.87 24.17
C VAL A 368 11.76 -11.39 23.95
N GLY A 369 11.25 -11.44 22.71
CA GLY A 369 9.86 -11.13 22.41
C GLY A 369 8.92 -12.04 23.23
N PRO A 370 7.85 -11.51 23.87
CA PRO A 370 7.09 -12.32 24.79
C PRO A 370 6.33 -13.48 24.12
N PHE A 371 6.20 -14.55 24.90
CA PHE A 371 5.68 -15.83 24.51
C PHE A 371 4.17 -15.88 24.72
N ALA A 372 3.40 -16.35 23.72
CA ALA A 372 2.10 -16.94 24.00
C ALA A 372 2.32 -18.25 24.78
N ASN A 373 2.17 -18.26 26.10
CA ASN A 373 2.26 -19.50 26.89
C ASN A 373 1.27 -19.57 28.06
N SER A 374 -0.01 -19.84 27.81
CA SER A 374 -0.62 -21.09 28.31
C SER A 374 -2.10 -21.18 27.95
N THR A 375 -2.47 -22.37 27.52
CA THR A 375 -3.81 -22.93 27.70
C THR A 375 -4.03 -23.32 29.17
N SER A 376 -5.27 -23.10 29.63
CA SER A 376 -5.93 -23.59 30.86
C SER A 376 -5.84 -22.74 32.13
N GLY A 377 -7.03 -22.37 32.63
CA GLY A 377 -7.27 -21.93 34.00
C GLY A 377 -7.72 -20.47 34.12
N ALA A 378 -9.04 -20.26 34.20
CA ALA A 378 -9.60 -19.03 34.74
C ALA A 378 -8.99 -18.77 36.14
N SER A 379 -8.22 -17.68 36.26
CA SER A 379 -7.88 -17.09 37.55
C SER A 379 -8.03 -15.58 37.41
N ASN A 380 -9.12 -15.08 38.00
CA ASN A 380 -9.30 -13.66 38.27
C ASN A 380 -8.17 -13.21 39.20
N ASN A 381 -7.15 -12.55 38.65
CA ASN A 381 -6.19 -11.80 39.46
C ASN A 381 -5.95 -10.43 38.84
N ASN A 382 -6.57 -9.42 39.48
CA ASN A 382 -6.31 -7.99 39.32
C ASN A 382 -4.86 -7.66 39.78
N GLY A 383 -3.88 -7.98 38.95
CA GLY A 383 -2.47 -7.62 39.15
C GLY A 383 -2.03 -6.59 38.11
N THR A 384 -1.87 -5.33 38.52
CA THR A 384 -1.38 -4.20 37.73
C THR A 384 0.14 -4.30 37.44
N GLY A 385 0.54 -5.32 36.67
CA GLY A 385 1.90 -5.42 36.12
C GLY A 385 2.04 -4.57 34.87
N THR A 386 2.93 -3.58 34.88
CA THR A 386 3.23 -2.72 33.72
C THR A 386 3.80 -3.55 32.57
N ASN A 387 3.03 -3.70 31.50
CA ASN A 387 3.41 -4.45 30.31
C ASN A 387 4.40 -3.61 29.47
N ASN A 388 5.71 -3.91 29.51
CA ASN A 388 6.80 -3.06 28.98
C ASN A 388 6.79 -2.87 27.44
N THR A 389 5.81 -3.45 26.75
CA THR A 389 5.72 -3.54 25.29
C THR A 389 4.78 -2.51 24.68
N THR A 390 3.86 -1.97 25.49
CA THR A 390 3.08 -0.77 25.13
C THR A 390 3.96 0.45 24.85
N ARG A 391 5.20 0.44 25.35
CA ARG A 391 6.25 1.46 25.11
C ARG A 391 7.20 1.11 23.95
N GLY A 392 6.99 -0.04 23.29
CA GLY A 392 7.73 -0.55 22.14
C GLY A 392 9.09 -1.20 22.43
N VAL A 393 9.55 -2.05 21.49
CA VAL A 393 10.74 -2.89 21.63
C VAL A 393 11.50 -3.03 20.30
N TYR A 394 12.83 -3.15 20.38
CA TYR A 394 13.65 -3.52 19.24
C TYR A 394 13.54 -5.01 18.94
N ILE A 395 13.34 -5.35 17.67
CA ILE A 395 13.36 -6.72 17.19
C ILE A 395 14.78 -7.02 16.69
N ARG A 396 15.37 -8.07 17.26
CA ARG A 396 16.62 -8.64 16.79
C ARG A 396 16.33 -9.98 16.12
N ASN A 397 16.59 -10.02 14.82
CA ASN A 397 16.45 -11.19 13.98
C ASN A 397 17.63 -11.24 13.00
N THR A 398 18.02 -12.44 12.60
CA THR A 398 18.98 -12.59 11.50
C THR A 398 18.22 -12.36 10.20
N ARG A 399 18.61 -11.32 9.45
CA ARG A 399 17.98 -10.98 8.19
C ARG A 399 18.78 -11.59 7.04
N PRO A 400 18.14 -12.34 6.13
CA PRO A 400 18.82 -12.84 4.94
C PRO A 400 19.29 -11.68 4.07
N THR A 401 20.52 -11.77 3.54
CA THR A 401 21.05 -10.78 2.57
C THR A 401 20.23 -10.71 1.29
N LEU A 402 19.38 -11.72 1.02
CA LEU A 402 18.40 -11.70 -0.06
C LEU A 402 17.29 -10.67 0.17
N LEU A 403 17.01 -10.29 1.42
CA LEU A 403 15.98 -9.31 1.79
C LEU A 403 16.52 -7.91 2.07
N THR A 404 17.83 -7.76 2.29
CA THR A 404 18.42 -6.50 2.78
C THR A 404 19.25 -5.77 1.74
N ASN A 405 19.42 -4.45 1.90
CA ASN A 405 20.47 -3.68 1.25
C ASN A 405 21.86 -4.03 1.81
N ASP A 406 22.89 -3.31 1.36
CA ASP A 406 24.29 -3.53 1.77
C ASP A 406 24.53 -3.11 3.23
N GLU A 407 23.67 -2.26 3.77
CA GLU A 407 23.66 -1.82 5.17
C GLU A 407 22.97 -2.83 6.11
N GLY A 408 22.25 -3.83 5.59
CA GLY A 408 21.53 -4.84 6.38
C GLY A 408 20.08 -4.47 6.73
N ASP A 409 19.56 -3.37 6.18
CA ASP A 409 18.17 -2.95 6.29
C ASP A 409 17.32 -3.58 5.21
N TYR A 410 16.02 -3.82 5.46
CA TYR A 410 15.14 -4.36 4.43
C TYR A 410 15.15 -3.44 3.20
N PHE A 411 15.28 -4.07 2.02
CA PHE A 411 15.36 -3.34 0.77
C PHE A 411 14.03 -2.65 0.46
N THR A 412 14.12 -1.36 0.17
CA THR A 412 13.06 -0.49 -0.38
C THR A 412 13.49 0.00 -1.76
N MET A 413 12.50 0.36 -2.58
CA MET A 413 12.76 0.90 -3.91
C MET A 413 11.70 1.94 -4.29
N GLN A 414 12.18 3.15 -4.59
CA GLN A 414 11.35 4.20 -5.17
C GLN A 414 10.71 3.73 -6.48
N MET A 415 9.47 4.13 -6.70
CA MET A 415 8.75 3.83 -7.93
C MET A 415 9.50 4.37 -9.16
N PRO A 416 9.89 3.52 -10.14
CA PRO A 416 10.50 3.98 -11.38
C PRO A 416 9.52 4.84 -12.20
N GLN A 417 9.91 6.08 -12.49
CA GLN A 417 9.15 6.96 -13.41
C GLN A 417 9.87 7.20 -14.75
N TYR A 418 11.12 6.73 -14.86
CA TYR A 418 11.92 6.73 -16.08
C TYR A 418 12.22 8.13 -16.63
N GLU A 419 12.48 9.07 -15.73
CA GLU A 419 12.77 10.48 -15.99
C GLU A 419 13.96 10.68 -16.93
N ASN A 420 14.92 9.76 -16.91
CA ASN A 420 16.12 9.83 -17.74
C ASN A 420 15.92 9.28 -19.17
N TYR A 421 14.73 8.80 -19.53
CA TYR A 421 14.43 8.25 -20.85
C TYR A 421 13.86 9.32 -21.77
N ASP A 422 14.34 9.35 -23.01
CA ASP A 422 13.72 10.13 -24.07
C ASP A 422 12.45 9.44 -24.59
N VAL A 423 11.49 10.21 -25.11
CA VAL A 423 10.23 9.67 -25.66
C VAL A 423 10.46 8.65 -26.78
N SER A 424 11.56 8.75 -27.55
CA SER A 424 11.92 7.75 -28.58
C SER A 424 12.23 6.36 -28.02
N GLN A 425 12.55 6.28 -26.72
CA GLN A 425 12.78 5.05 -25.96
C GLN A 425 11.51 4.53 -25.27
N VAL A 426 10.37 5.17 -25.52
CA VAL A 426 9.06 4.71 -25.09
C VAL A 426 8.28 4.30 -26.33
N SER A 427 7.48 3.24 -26.20
CA SER A 427 6.64 2.73 -27.27
C SER A 427 5.19 2.63 -26.80
N ASN A 428 4.28 3.21 -27.57
CA ASN A 428 2.86 3.26 -27.27
C ASN A 428 2.17 2.07 -27.96
N VAL A 429 1.59 1.14 -27.20
CA VAL A 429 0.98 -0.09 -27.75
C VAL A 429 -0.16 0.17 -28.74
N LYS A 430 -0.88 1.30 -28.61
CA LYS A 430 -1.96 1.64 -29.54
C LYS A 430 -1.40 2.12 -30.87
N SER A 431 -0.47 3.06 -30.84
CA SER A 431 0.10 3.66 -32.05
C SER A 431 1.08 2.73 -32.78
N ASP A 432 1.86 1.95 -32.02
CA ASP A 432 2.99 1.19 -32.58
C ASP A 432 2.63 -0.27 -32.88
N PHE A 433 1.62 -0.83 -32.19
CA PHE A 433 1.25 -2.25 -32.28
C PHE A 433 -0.23 -2.51 -32.57
N GLY A 434 -1.07 -1.46 -32.63
CA GLY A 434 -2.47 -1.57 -33.01
C GLY A 434 -3.40 -2.10 -31.92
N ALA A 435 -2.98 -2.07 -30.64
CA ALA A 435 -3.90 -2.32 -29.54
C ALA A 435 -5.00 -1.24 -29.51
N VAL A 436 -6.22 -1.61 -29.17
CA VAL A 436 -7.38 -0.72 -29.21
C VAL A 436 -7.76 -0.24 -27.81
N GLY A 437 -7.87 -1.16 -26.85
CA GLY A 437 -8.23 -0.83 -25.47
C GLY A 437 -9.68 -0.37 -25.30
N ASP A 438 -10.60 -0.86 -26.15
CA ASP A 438 -12.02 -0.46 -26.19
C ASP A 438 -12.97 -1.37 -25.38
N GLY A 439 -12.42 -2.32 -24.61
CA GLY A 439 -13.19 -3.30 -23.85
C GLY A 439 -13.96 -4.30 -24.71
N LYS A 440 -13.64 -4.42 -26.01
CA LYS A 440 -14.35 -5.30 -26.96
C LYS A 440 -13.39 -6.07 -27.88
N THR A 441 -12.36 -5.39 -28.37
CA THR A 441 -11.35 -5.95 -29.25
C THR A 441 -10.41 -6.86 -28.45
N ASP A 442 -10.05 -8.00 -29.02
CA ASP A 442 -9.00 -8.86 -28.48
C ASP A 442 -7.63 -8.21 -28.75
N ASP A 443 -7.01 -7.69 -27.69
CA ASP A 443 -5.74 -6.98 -27.73
C ASP A 443 -4.53 -7.89 -27.45
N THR A 444 -4.75 -9.20 -27.28
CA THR A 444 -3.72 -10.17 -26.88
C THR A 444 -2.50 -10.12 -27.81
N ILE A 445 -2.72 -10.17 -29.13
CA ILE A 445 -1.64 -10.22 -30.12
C ILE A 445 -0.84 -8.92 -30.13
N ALA A 446 -1.52 -7.77 -30.08
CA ALA A 446 -0.88 -6.47 -30.12
C ALA A 446 0.00 -6.24 -28.88
N ILE A 447 -0.53 -6.55 -27.69
CA ILE A 447 0.21 -6.40 -26.43
C ILE A 447 1.38 -7.39 -26.37
N GLN A 448 1.17 -8.66 -26.75
CA GLN A 448 2.25 -9.65 -26.78
C GLN A 448 3.39 -9.23 -27.72
N ALA A 449 3.05 -8.69 -28.90
CA ALA A 449 4.03 -8.19 -29.86
C ALA A 449 4.81 -7.00 -29.31
N ALA A 450 4.14 -6.06 -28.63
CA ALA A 450 4.78 -4.92 -27.99
C ALA A 450 5.81 -5.36 -26.93
N LEU A 451 5.43 -6.27 -26.04
CA LEU A 451 6.33 -6.78 -25.00
C LEU A 451 7.55 -7.48 -25.58
N ILE A 452 7.39 -8.27 -26.64
CA ILE A 452 8.51 -8.95 -27.33
C ILE A 452 9.45 -7.94 -27.97
N ALA A 453 8.92 -6.95 -28.69
CA ALA A 453 9.73 -5.98 -29.41
C ALA A 453 10.46 -5.00 -28.48
N ASN A 454 9.81 -4.62 -27.38
CA ASN A 454 10.30 -3.60 -26.46
C ASN A 454 11.22 -4.14 -25.37
N ALA A 455 11.19 -5.44 -25.06
CA ALA A 455 12.07 -6.05 -24.06
C ALA A 455 13.54 -5.65 -24.30
N CYS A 456 14.22 -5.19 -23.24
CA CYS A 456 15.59 -4.64 -23.26
C CYS A 456 15.81 -3.35 -24.09
N ASN A 457 14.83 -2.88 -24.84
CA ASN A 457 15.01 -1.79 -25.81
C ASN A 457 14.24 -0.52 -25.43
N LYS A 458 12.96 -0.67 -25.07
CA LYS A 458 12.02 0.43 -24.84
C LYS A 458 11.13 0.16 -23.64
N ILE A 459 10.57 1.24 -23.08
CA ILE A 459 9.46 1.16 -22.15
C ILE A 459 8.19 0.93 -22.96
N THR A 460 7.41 -0.09 -22.57
CA THR A 460 6.08 -0.34 -23.14
C THR A 460 5.06 0.51 -22.40
N PHE A 461 4.62 1.59 -23.03
CA PHE A 461 3.54 2.43 -22.54
C PHE A 461 2.20 1.88 -23.03
N ILE A 462 1.32 1.57 -22.09
CA ILE A 462 -0.05 1.16 -22.33
C ILE A 462 -0.92 2.39 -21.99
N PRO A 463 -1.42 3.14 -23.00
CA PRO A 463 -2.33 4.24 -22.74
C PRO A 463 -3.60 3.74 -22.05
N GLN A 464 -4.37 4.65 -21.47
CA GLN A 464 -5.58 4.26 -20.77
C GLN A 464 -6.54 3.50 -21.72
N GLY A 465 -7.12 2.43 -21.20
CA GLY A 465 -8.13 1.64 -21.90
C GLY A 465 -8.45 0.35 -21.14
N THR A 466 -9.40 -0.40 -21.70
CA THR A 466 -9.68 -1.78 -21.28
C THR A 466 -9.27 -2.72 -22.40
N TYR A 467 -8.22 -3.49 -22.18
CA TYR A 467 -7.65 -4.39 -23.17
C TYR A 467 -8.12 -5.82 -22.88
N LEU A 468 -8.94 -6.40 -23.75
CA LEU A 468 -9.39 -7.77 -23.55
C LEU A 468 -8.29 -8.75 -23.93
N ILE A 469 -8.00 -9.68 -23.03
CA ILE A 469 -6.96 -10.69 -23.17
C ILE A 469 -7.60 -12.06 -23.26
N TYR A 470 -7.47 -12.74 -24.40
CA TYR A 470 -8.11 -14.04 -24.69
C TYR A 470 -7.17 -15.23 -24.51
N GLN A 471 -5.86 -15.00 -24.38
CA GLN A 471 -4.85 -16.03 -24.15
C GLN A 471 -3.73 -15.50 -23.27
N THR A 472 -2.89 -16.39 -22.74
CA THR A 472 -1.73 -15.98 -21.94
C THR A 472 -0.81 -15.04 -22.70
N ILE A 473 -0.54 -13.89 -22.09
CA ILE A 473 0.57 -13.00 -22.46
C ILE A 473 1.80 -13.39 -21.65
N VAL A 474 2.91 -13.65 -22.32
CA VAL A 474 4.21 -13.90 -21.72
C VAL A 474 5.02 -12.61 -21.75
N VAL A 475 5.46 -12.14 -20.58
CA VAL A 475 6.35 -10.98 -20.44
C VAL A 475 7.80 -11.45 -20.49
N PRO A 476 8.59 -11.06 -21.49
CA PRO A 476 10.00 -11.45 -21.57
C PRO A 476 10.85 -10.73 -20.52
N PRO A 477 11.97 -11.32 -20.06
CA PRO A 477 12.99 -10.59 -19.30
C PRO A 477 13.49 -9.35 -20.05
N GLY A 478 13.68 -8.25 -19.32
CA GLY A 478 14.02 -6.93 -19.86
C GLY A 478 12.83 -5.99 -20.08
N SER A 479 11.62 -6.40 -19.70
CA SER A 479 10.40 -5.61 -19.90
C SER A 479 10.23 -4.51 -18.86
N ARG A 480 9.73 -3.36 -19.31
CA ARG A 480 9.27 -2.25 -18.48
C ARG A 480 7.91 -1.82 -19.02
N VAL A 481 6.87 -1.87 -18.21
CA VAL A 481 5.49 -1.67 -18.62
C VAL A 481 4.86 -0.60 -17.75
N VAL A 482 4.31 0.43 -18.38
CA VAL A 482 3.75 1.59 -17.69
C VAL A 482 2.37 1.88 -18.24
N GLY A 483 1.38 1.96 -17.36
CA GLY A 483 0.04 2.41 -17.71
C GLY A 483 -0.15 3.92 -17.65
N GLU A 484 -1.36 4.35 -17.99
CA GLU A 484 -1.84 5.73 -17.86
C GLU A 484 -3.07 5.76 -16.94
N VAL A 485 -2.94 6.41 -15.78
CA VAL A 485 -3.88 6.32 -14.64
C VAL A 485 -3.95 4.87 -14.13
N TRP A 486 -4.89 4.10 -14.66
CA TRP A 486 -4.92 2.64 -14.54
C TRP A 486 -5.35 2.03 -15.87
N SER A 487 -4.41 1.41 -16.57
CA SER A 487 -4.68 0.68 -17.82
C SER A 487 -5.06 -0.76 -17.52
N VAL A 488 -6.23 -1.18 -17.99
CA VAL A 488 -6.84 -2.45 -17.56
C VAL A 488 -6.52 -3.58 -18.52
N LEU A 489 -5.77 -4.60 -18.08
CA LEU A 489 -5.71 -5.88 -18.78
C LEU A 489 -6.81 -6.79 -18.23
N ASN A 490 -7.76 -7.16 -19.08
CA ASN A 490 -9.01 -7.77 -18.68
C ASN A 490 -9.15 -9.17 -19.32
N ALA A 491 -9.02 -10.24 -18.54
CA ALA A 491 -9.13 -11.60 -19.04
C ALA A 491 -10.52 -11.84 -19.65
N ALA A 492 -10.57 -12.52 -20.78
CA ALA A 492 -11.79 -12.75 -21.54
C ALA A 492 -11.75 -14.08 -22.30
N GLY A 493 -12.92 -14.56 -22.67
CA GLY A 493 -13.06 -15.73 -23.52
C GLY A 493 -12.87 -17.08 -22.80
N PRO A 494 -13.04 -18.18 -23.54
CA PRO A 494 -13.21 -19.52 -22.98
C PRO A 494 -11.94 -20.13 -22.39
N VAL A 495 -10.75 -19.60 -22.71
CA VAL A 495 -9.46 -20.10 -22.22
C VAL A 495 -9.38 -20.05 -20.69
N PHE A 496 -10.03 -19.06 -20.08
CA PHE A 496 -10.03 -18.85 -18.64
C PHE A 496 -11.29 -19.37 -17.93
N SER A 497 -12.12 -20.17 -18.61
CA SER A 497 -13.42 -20.60 -18.07
C SER A 497 -13.40 -21.95 -17.33
N ASP A 498 -12.30 -22.69 -17.34
CA ASP A 498 -12.21 -24.01 -16.71
C ASP A 498 -11.42 -23.98 -15.40
N ALA A 499 -12.12 -24.16 -14.28
CA ALA A 499 -11.54 -24.21 -12.94
C ALA A 499 -10.64 -25.43 -12.70
N LEU A 500 -10.82 -26.52 -13.47
CA LEU A 500 -10.01 -27.73 -13.34
C LEU A 500 -8.70 -27.64 -14.13
N ASN A 501 -8.61 -26.70 -15.07
CA ASN A 501 -7.43 -26.45 -15.90
C ASN A 501 -7.14 -24.95 -15.97
N PRO A 502 -6.84 -24.30 -14.83
CA PRO A 502 -6.68 -22.85 -14.77
C PRO A 502 -5.54 -22.37 -15.69
N GLN A 503 -5.74 -21.21 -16.30
CA GLN A 503 -4.82 -20.59 -17.26
C GLN A 503 -4.39 -19.20 -16.77
N VAL A 504 -3.13 -18.87 -17.03
CA VAL A 504 -2.52 -17.58 -16.66
C VAL A 504 -2.88 -16.52 -17.71
N MET A 505 -3.35 -15.34 -17.30
CA MET A 505 -3.53 -14.19 -18.19
C MET A 505 -2.18 -13.52 -18.47
N LEU A 506 -1.44 -13.10 -17.43
CA LEU A 506 -0.12 -12.48 -17.56
C LEU A 506 0.96 -13.35 -16.87
N ARG A 507 1.83 -13.97 -17.67
CA ARG A 507 2.96 -14.78 -17.20
C ARG A 507 4.24 -13.96 -17.26
N VAL A 508 4.81 -13.61 -16.11
CA VAL A 508 6.05 -12.81 -16.01
C VAL A 508 7.28 -13.70 -15.99
N GLY A 509 7.92 -13.80 -17.15
CA GLY A 509 9.03 -14.71 -17.41
C GLY A 509 8.65 -16.19 -17.32
N SER A 510 9.62 -17.05 -17.62
CA SER A 510 9.55 -18.49 -17.39
C SER A 510 10.25 -18.87 -16.08
N SER A 511 9.99 -20.08 -15.59
CA SER A 511 10.67 -20.61 -14.40
C SER A 511 12.19 -20.58 -14.60
N GLY A 512 12.90 -19.91 -13.69
CA GLY A 512 14.35 -19.77 -13.71
C GLY A 512 14.90 -18.62 -14.56
N ASP A 513 14.06 -17.87 -15.28
CA ASP A 513 14.49 -16.65 -15.96
C ASP A 513 14.99 -15.61 -14.94
N VAL A 514 15.97 -14.79 -15.35
CA VAL A 514 16.54 -13.71 -14.55
C VAL A 514 16.64 -12.45 -15.40
N GLY A 515 16.19 -11.31 -14.88
CA GLY A 515 16.27 -10.03 -15.58
C GLY A 515 15.35 -8.97 -14.99
N VAL A 516 14.98 -7.98 -15.80
CA VAL A 516 14.09 -6.89 -15.40
C VAL A 516 12.65 -7.16 -15.86
N ALA A 517 11.68 -6.96 -14.99
CA ALA A 517 10.25 -6.93 -15.33
C ALA A 517 9.55 -5.95 -14.37
N GLN A 518 9.41 -4.69 -14.79
CA GLN A 518 8.85 -3.63 -13.95
C GLN A 518 7.49 -3.20 -14.47
N PHE A 519 6.52 -3.06 -13.56
CA PHE A 519 5.14 -2.71 -13.87
C PHE A 519 4.68 -1.53 -13.02
N SER A 520 4.04 -0.55 -13.65
CA SER A 520 3.36 0.51 -12.92
C SER A 520 2.07 0.97 -13.58
N ASP A 521 1.14 1.46 -12.76
CA ASP A 521 -0.13 2.07 -13.20
C ASP A 521 -1.04 1.12 -14.02
N LEU A 522 -1.03 -0.16 -13.67
CA LEU A 522 -1.84 -1.21 -14.32
C LEU A 522 -2.96 -1.71 -13.39
N LEU A 523 -4.04 -2.22 -14.00
CA LEU A 523 -5.12 -2.91 -13.31
C LEU A 523 -5.39 -4.24 -14.00
N PHE A 524 -5.46 -5.33 -13.23
CA PHE A 524 -5.76 -6.67 -13.74
C PHE A 524 -7.19 -7.07 -13.36
N SER A 525 -7.96 -7.60 -14.31
CA SER A 525 -9.38 -7.93 -14.10
C SER A 525 -9.86 -9.12 -14.93
N VAL A 526 -11.14 -9.48 -14.74
CA VAL A 526 -11.89 -10.45 -15.55
C VAL A 526 -13.14 -9.78 -16.14
N SER A 527 -13.45 -10.14 -17.39
CA SER A 527 -14.59 -9.58 -18.13
C SER A 527 -15.95 -10.24 -17.83
N GLY A 528 -15.96 -11.21 -16.91
CA GLY A 528 -17.11 -12.00 -16.52
C GLY A 528 -16.73 -13.08 -15.51
N VAL A 529 -17.56 -14.10 -15.38
CA VAL A 529 -17.27 -15.27 -14.52
C VAL A 529 -16.27 -16.21 -15.22
N LEU A 530 -15.00 -16.12 -14.85
CA LEU A 530 -13.88 -16.85 -15.46
C LEU A 530 -13.13 -17.69 -14.41
N PRO A 531 -13.71 -18.82 -13.97
CA PRO A 531 -13.22 -19.56 -12.81
C PRO A 531 -11.88 -20.27 -13.03
N GLY A 532 -11.35 -20.28 -14.25
CA GLY A 532 -10.00 -20.75 -14.58
C GLY A 532 -8.97 -19.63 -14.70
N ALA A 533 -9.31 -18.36 -14.46
CA ALA A 533 -8.38 -17.24 -14.62
C ALA A 533 -7.38 -17.13 -13.47
N ILE A 534 -6.09 -17.31 -13.76
CA ILE A 534 -4.98 -16.82 -12.92
C ILE A 534 -4.53 -15.48 -13.50
N LEU A 535 -4.74 -14.36 -12.80
CA LEU A 535 -4.52 -13.05 -13.42
C LEU A 535 -3.04 -12.76 -13.66
N VAL A 536 -2.19 -12.98 -12.66
CA VAL A 536 -0.73 -12.79 -12.78
C VAL A 536 0.03 -13.96 -12.17
N GLU A 537 0.99 -14.49 -12.91
CA GLU A 537 1.96 -15.47 -12.41
C GLU A 537 3.38 -14.94 -12.64
N VAL A 538 4.16 -14.79 -11.57
CA VAL A 538 5.55 -14.34 -11.63
C VAL A 538 6.46 -15.54 -11.48
N ASN A 539 7.31 -15.75 -12.48
CA ASN A 539 8.24 -16.88 -12.54
C ASN A 539 9.71 -16.44 -12.44
N MET A 540 10.03 -15.29 -12.99
CA MET A 540 11.42 -14.83 -13.07
C MET A 540 11.90 -14.13 -11.80
N ALA A 541 13.22 -14.11 -11.61
CA ALA A 541 13.90 -13.32 -10.59
C ALA A 541 14.60 -12.09 -11.17
N GLY A 542 14.93 -11.14 -10.29
CA GLY A 542 15.76 -9.99 -10.60
C GLY A 542 17.25 -10.34 -10.61
N THR A 543 18.03 -9.63 -11.43
CA THR A 543 19.50 -9.64 -11.27
C THR A 543 19.88 -8.88 -9.99
N LYS A 544 19.14 -7.80 -9.73
CA LYS A 544 19.19 -6.97 -8.54
C LYS A 544 17.82 -6.99 -7.85
N LYS A 545 17.81 -6.66 -6.56
CA LYS A 545 16.58 -6.50 -5.78
C LYS A 545 15.72 -5.40 -6.44
N GLY A 546 14.43 -5.66 -6.63
CA GLY A 546 13.51 -4.73 -7.30
C GLY A 546 13.58 -4.70 -8.84
N ASP A 547 14.44 -5.49 -9.49
CA ASP A 547 14.42 -5.60 -10.96
C ASP A 547 13.11 -6.20 -11.48
N VAL A 548 12.48 -7.07 -10.68
CA VAL A 548 11.13 -7.58 -10.91
C VAL A 548 10.22 -6.96 -9.84
N GLY A 549 9.28 -6.13 -10.27
CA GLY A 549 8.44 -5.42 -9.31
C GLY A 549 7.22 -4.72 -9.88
N PHE A 550 6.30 -4.39 -8.98
CA PHE A 550 4.98 -3.83 -9.26
C PHE A 550 4.76 -2.64 -8.32
N TRP A 551 4.50 -1.46 -8.90
CA TRP A 551 4.20 -0.23 -8.16
C TRP A 551 2.85 0.31 -8.60
N ASN A 552 1.97 0.65 -7.65
CA ASN A 552 0.67 1.23 -7.97
C ASN A 552 -0.08 0.39 -9.05
N THR A 553 -0.06 -0.92 -8.86
CA THR A 553 -0.62 -1.90 -9.80
C THR A 553 -1.56 -2.81 -9.03
N HIS A 554 -2.81 -2.91 -9.47
CA HIS A 554 -3.88 -3.49 -8.65
C HIS A 554 -4.62 -4.60 -9.41
N PHE A 555 -5.50 -5.30 -8.70
CA PHE A 555 -6.44 -6.28 -9.23
C PHE A 555 -7.84 -5.87 -8.79
N ARG A 556 -8.79 -5.91 -9.72
CA ARG A 556 -10.21 -5.67 -9.44
C ARG A 556 -11.04 -6.76 -10.09
N VAL A 557 -11.60 -7.66 -9.30
CA VAL A 557 -12.43 -8.76 -9.77
C VAL A 557 -13.88 -8.50 -9.39
N GLY A 558 -14.65 -7.96 -10.34
CA GLY A 558 -16.05 -7.57 -10.10
C GLY A 558 -16.25 -6.11 -9.75
N GLY A 559 -17.52 -5.74 -9.56
CA GLY A 559 -17.90 -4.43 -9.03
C GLY A 559 -17.62 -3.26 -9.96
N TRP A 560 -17.51 -3.48 -11.28
CA TRP A 560 -17.33 -2.41 -12.25
C TRP A 560 -17.87 -2.82 -13.62
N VAL A 561 -18.13 -1.85 -14.50
CA VAL A 561 -18.75 -2.05 -15.81
C VAL A 561 -18.02 -3.07 -16.69
N GLY A 562 -16.69 -3.14 -16.57
CA GLY A 562 -15.87 -4.07 -17.35
C GLY A 562 -15.88 -5.51 -16.87
N SER A 563 -16.55 -5.81 -15.76
CA SER A 563 -16.86 -7.18 -15.32
C SER A 563 -18.03 -7.83 -16.07
N GLY A 564 -18.59 -7.13 -17.06
CA GLY A 564 -19.53 -7.70 -18.02
C GLY A 564 -20.79 -8.27 -17.37
N ASP A 565 -21.11 -9.53 -17.68
CA ASP A 565 -22.33 -10.19 -17.21
C ASP A 565 -22.33 -10.50 -15.71
N MET A 566 -21.16 -10.49 -15.05
CA MET A 566 -21.05 -10.77 -13.61
C MET A 566 -21.89 -9.79 -12.78
N ARG A 567 -21.97 -8.50 -13.17
CA ARG A 567 -22.81 -7.48 -12.49
C ARG A 567 -24.30 -7.86 -12.45
N ARG A 568 -24.76 -8.67 -13.40
CA ARG A 568 -26.15 -9.14 -13.48
C ARG A 568 -26.32 -10.55 -12.93
N ARG A 569 -25.34 -11.41 -13.20
CA ARG A 569 -25.37 -12.83 -12.84
C ARG A 569 -25.15 -13.07 -11.34
N CYS A 570 -24.40 -12.19 -10.68
CA CYS A 570 -23.94 -12.38 -9.30
C CYS A 570 -24.65 -11.52 -8.28
N GLN A 571 -25.97 -11.42 -8.45
CA GLN A 571 -26.89 -10.70 -7.57
C GLN A 571 -27.67 -11.66 -6.65
N ALA A 572 -27.30 -12.93 -6.62
CA ALA A 572 -27.89 -13.93 -5.75
C ALA A 572 -26.96 -14.16 -4.54
N ASP A 573 -27.57 -14.54 -3.42
CA ASP A 573 -26.87 -14.94 -2.20
C ASP A 573 -25.96 -16.16 -2.42
N ASP A 574 -26.40 -17.11 -3.26
CA ASP A 574 -25.61 -18.29 -3.64
C ASP A 574 -24.54 -17.95 -4.68
N THR A 575 -23.29 -18.13 -4.30
CA THR A 575 -22.09 -17.82 -5.09
C THR A 575 -21.66 -18.93 -6.04
N SER A 576 -22.36 -20.06 -6.08
CA SER A 576 -22.02 -21.23 -6.92
C SER A 576 -21.85 -20.88 -8.40
N ASN A 577 -22.63 -19.92 -8.91
CA ASN A 577 -22.59 -19.45 -10.30
C ASN A 577 -21.65 -18.24 -10.52
N CYS A 578 -20.88 -17.86 -9.51
CA CYS A 578 -20.15 -16.61 -9.40
C CYS A 578 -18.67 -16.79 -9.03
N LYS A 579 -18.10 -17.94 -9.39
CA LYS A 579 -16.65 -18.21 -9.34
C LYS A 579 -15.90 -17.27 -10.28
N ALA A 580 -15.53 -16.10 -9.78
CA ALA A 580 -15.16 -14.96 -10.61
C ALA A 580 -13.79 -15.11 -11.28
N ALA A 581 -12.77 -15.51 -10.50
CA ALA A 581 -11.43 -15.82 -10.95
C ALA A 581 -10.82 -16.93 -10.08
N PHE A 582 -9.85 -17.68 -10.61
CA PHE A 582 -9.19 -18.77 -9.88
C PHE A 582 -8.21 -18.25 -8.83
N LEU A 583 -7.32 -17.32 -9.23
CA LEU A 583 -6.24 -16.76 -8.41
C LEU A 583 -5.85 -15.38 -8.94
N MET A 584 -5.72 -14.38 -8.07
CA MET A 584 -5.25 -13.06 -8.50
C MET A 584 -3.75 -13.08 -8.82
N MET A 585 -2.91 -13.51 -7.89
CA MET A 585 -1.46 -13.46 -8.07
C MET A 585 -0.73 -14.68 -7.52
N HIS A 586 0.17 -15.24 -8.33
CA HIS A 586 1.07 -16.33 -7.94
C HIS A 586 2.53 -15.89 -8.05
N LEU A 587 3.26 -15.86 -6.92
CA LEU A 587 4.70 -15.74 -6.88
C LEU A 587 5.31 -17.13 -6.76
N THR A 588 5.76 -17.70 -7.89
CA THR A 588 6.24 -19.08 -7.95
C THR A 588 7.63 -19.24 -7.32
N GLU A 589 8.08 -20.49 -7.14
CA GLU A 589 9.32 -20.82 -6.42
C GLU A 589 10.59 -20.09 -6.91
N THR A 590 10.73 -19.90 -8.22
CA THR A 590 11.93 -19.25 -8.79
C THR A 590 11.86 -17.73 -8.78
N SER A 591 10.70 -17.15 -8.46
CA SER A 591 10.49 -15.71 -8.52
C SER A 591 11.15 -14.95 -7.39
N SER A 592 11.50 -13.68 -7.65
CA SER A 592 11.80 -12.66 -6.64
C SER A 592 11.01 -11.42 -7.02
N ALA A 593 10.22 -10.85 -6.13
CA ALA A 593 9.34 -9.73 -6.50
C ALA A 593 9.27 -8.64 -5.42
N TYR A 594 9.31 -7.38 -5.84
CA TYR A 594 9.03 -6.21 -5.02
C TYR A 594 7.65 -5.66 -5.37
N LEU A 595 6.70 -5.71 -4.43
CA LEU A 595 5.33 -5.25 -4.61
C LEU A 595 5.10 -4.07 -3.68
N GLU A 596 4.74 -2.92 -4.24
CA GLU A 596 4.47 -1.70 -3.49
C GLU A 596 3.15 -1.07 -3.92
N ASN A 597 2.27 -0.81 -2.95
CA ASN A 597 0.91 -0.34 -3.21
C ASN A 597 0.18 -1.22 -4.24
N VAL A 598 0.16 -2.52 -3.96
CA VAL A 598 -0.58 -3.52 -4.74
C VAL A 598 -1.83 -3.90 -3.96
N TRP A 599 -3.00 -3.71 -4.57
CA TRP A 599 -4.28 -4.02 -3.97
C TRP A 599 -4.99 -5.07 -4.82
N GLY A 600 -5.31 -6.22 -4.25
CA GLY A 600 -6.08 -7.28 -4.88
C GLY A 600 -7.49 -7.37 -4.33
N TRP A 601 -8.46 -6.76 -5.02
CA TRP A 601 -9.82 -6.62 -4.54
C TRP A 601 -10.81 -7.49 -5.32
N THR A 602 -11.47 -8.41 -4.61
CA THR A 602 -12.69 -9.05 -5.11
C THR A 602 -13.86 -8.21 -4.66
N ALA A 603 -14.70 -7.78 -5.60
CA ALA A 603 -15.71 -6.79 -5.29
C ALA A 603 -16.74 -7.27 -4.28
N ASP A 604 -16.86 -6.55 -3.18
CA ASP A 604 -17.95 -6.62 -2.21
C ASP A 604 -19.11 -5.66 -2.56
N HIS A 605 -18.84 -4.62 -3.37
CA HIS A 605 -19.82 -3.67 -3.88
C HIS A 605 -19.53 -3.22 -5.33
N ASP A 606 -20.47 -2.52 -5.95
CA ASP A 606 -20.34 -2.00 -7.32
C ASP A 606 -19.93 -0.52 -7.32
N LEU A 607 -18.81 -0.21 -7.98
CA LEU A 607 -18.21 1.13 -8.07
C LEU A 607 -18.85 2.00 -9.16
N ASP A 608 -19.60 1.42 -10.10
CA ASP A 608 -20.13 2.11 -11.28
C ASP A 608 -21.64 2.33 -11.22
N GLY A 609 -22.24 2.22 -10.04
CA GLY A 609 -23.68 2.31 -9.90
C GLY A 609 -24.33 1.02 -10.39
N GLY A 610 -24.67 0.16 -9.45
CA GLY A 610 -25.23 -1.15 -9.72
C GLY A 610 -25.63 -1.83 -8.42
N PRO A 611 -26.40 -2.93 -8.51
CA PRO A 611 -26.68 -3.74 -7.33
C PRO A 611 -25.38 -4.36 -6.80
N SER A 612 -25.33 -4.62 -5.49
CA SER A 612 -24.24 -5.36 -4.87
C SER A 612 -24.01 -6.70 -5.58
N VAL A 613 -22.75 -7.14 -5.59
CA VAL A 613 -22.33 -8.38 -6.23
C VAL A 613 -21.71 -9.31 -5.20
N SER A 614 -22.01 -10.61 -5.31
CA SER A 614 -21.29 -11.65 -4.57
C SER A 614 -20.37 -12.40 -5.54
N ALA A 615 -19.19 -11.83 -5.77
CA ALA A 615 -18.13 -12.49 -6.52
C ALA A 615 -17.34 -13.44 -5.60
N ALA A 616 -17.10 -14.66 -6.08
CA ALA A 616 -16.31 -15.67 -5.37
C ALA A 616 -15.01 -15.95 -6.12
N THR A 617 -14.04 -15.03 -6.05
CA THR A 617 -12.66 -15.33 -6.47
C THR A 617 -12.07 -16.39 -5.54
N GLY A 618 -11.39 -17.41 -6.07
CA GLY A 618 -10.86 -18.49 -5.24
C GLY A 618 -9.79 -18.01 -4.26
N ARG A 619 -8.77 -17.32 -4.77
CA ARG A 619 -7.50 -17.07 -4.07
C ARG A 619 -6.98 -15.66 -4.34
N GLY A 620 -6.46 -15.00 -3.30
CA GLY A 620 -5.79 -13.70 -3.42
C GLY A 620 -4.34 -13.83 -3.91
N LEU A 621 -3.39 -13.79 -2.98
CA LEU A 621 -1.96 -13.92 -3.22
C LEU A 621 -1.42 -15.27 -2.75
N LEU A 622 -0.86 -16.05 -3.66
CA LEU A 622 -0.09 -17.27 -3.37
C LEU A 622 1.41 -16.99 -3.51
N VAL A 623 2.17 -17.24 -2.45
CA VAL A 623 3.63 -17.08 -2.42
C VAL A 623 4.28 -18.43 -2.17
N SER A 624 4.99 -18.92 -3.17
CA SER A 624 5.88 -20.10 -3.08
C SER A 624 7.34 -19.72 -3.34
N ALA A 625 7.61 -18.44 -3.62
CA ALA A 625 8.93 -17.88 -3.88
C ALA A 625 9.97 -18.28 -2.83
N LYS A 626 11.15 -18.68 -3.31
CA LYS A 626 12.32 -19.01 -2.46
C LYS A 626 13.39 -17.91 -2.49
N LYS A 627 13.24 -16.92 -3.36
CA LYS A 627 14.12 -15.74 -3.44
C LYS A 627 13.53 -14.58 -2.64
N GLY A 628 14.23 -13.44 -2.61
CA GLY A 628 13.75 -12.25 -1.92
C GLY A 628 12.39 -11.80 -2.45
N THR A 629 11.43 -11.66 -1.55
CA THR A 629 10.09 -11.14 -1.82
C THR A 629 9.78 -10.02 -0.83
N TRP A 630 9.32 -8.88 -1.33
CA TRP A 630 8.94 -7.72 -0.52
C TRP A 630 7.50 -7.32 -0.84
N LEU A 631 6.65 -7.33 0.19
CA LEU A 631 5.25 -6.97 0.12
C LEU A 631 5.03 -5.70 0.95
N THR A 632 5.22 -4.54 0.32
CA THR A 632 5.19 -3.23 0.97
C THR A 632 3.84 -2.54 0.77
N GLY A 633 3.09 -2.37 1.85
CA GLY A 633 1.76 -1.74 1.81
C GLY A 633 0.81 -2.45 0.85
N THR A 634 0.76 -3.78 0.92
CA THR A 634 -0.11 -4.60 0.05
C THR A 634 -1.43 -4.93 0.72
N SER A 635 -2.47 -5.16 -0.07
CA SER A 635 -3.75 -5.65 0.44
C SER A 635 -4.34 -6.67 -0.53
N PHE A 636 -4.94 -7.75 -0.01
CA PHE A 636 -5.77 -8.68 -0.78
C PHE A 636 -7.04 -8.97 0.02
N GLU A 637 -8.20 -8.88 -0.62
CA GLU A 637 -9.50 -8.86 0.08
C GLU A 637 -10.56 -9.71 -0.63
N HIS A 638 -11.45 -10.27 0.19
CA HIS A 638 -12.69 -10.93 -0.22
C HIS A 638 -12.54 -12.14 -1.16
N ASN A 639 -11.42 -12.86 -1.06
CA ASN A 639 -11.20 -14.12 -1.75
C ASN A 639 -11.73 -15.30 -0.92
N ALA A 640 -12.34 -16.29 -1.58
CA ALA A 640 -13.16 -17.33 -0.96
C ALA A 640 -12.37 -18.35 -0.12
N LEU A 641 -11.11 -18.65 -0.46
CA LEU A 641 -10.28 -19.61 0.27
C LEU A 641 -9.26 -18.93 1.18
N TYR A 642 -8.54 -17.95 0.65
CA TYR A 642 -7.55 -17.18 1.39
C TYR A 642 -7.22 -15.86 0.71
N GLN A 643 -6.82 -14.88 1.53
CA GLN A 643 -6.31 -13.60 1.05
C GLN A 643 -4.81 -13.69 0.76
N TYR A 644 -4.03 -14.19 1.72
CA TYR A 644 -2.61 -14.49 1.57
C TYR A 644 -2.32 -15.96 1.92
N GLN A 645 -1.54 -16.64 1.10
CA GLN A 645 -1.02 -17.96 1.40
C GLN A 645 0.47 -18.07 1.08
N LEU A 646 1.28 -18.47 2.06
CA LEU A 646 2.70 -18.72 1.92
C LEU A 646 2.93 -20.23 2.03
N VAL A 647 3.43 -20.85 0.97
CA VAL A 647 3.63 -22.31 0.89
C VAL A 647 5.11 -22.59 0.68
N ASP A 648 5.74 -23.13 1.72
CA ASP A 648 7.17 -23.34 1.80
C ASP A 648 8.02 -22.11 1.41
N ALA A 649 7.44 -20.90 1.41
CA ALA A 649 8.11 -19.70 0.94
C ALA A 649 9.38 -19.39 1.75
N GLU A 650 10.37 -18.79 1.11
CA GLU A 650 11.61 -18.38 1.77
C GLU A 650 11.95 -16.92 1.51
N ASN A 651 12.42 -16.24 2.54
CA ASN A 651 12.93 -14.86 2.44
C ASN A 651 11.82 -13.89 1.99
N VAL A 652 10.80 -13.77 2.83
CA VAL A 652 9.64 -12.90 2.60
C VAL A 652 9.60 -11.78 3.62
N TYR A 653 9.57 -10.54 3.16
CA TYR A 653 9.28 -9.35 3.96
C TYR A 653 7.86 -8.86 3.66
N ILE A 654 7.09 -8.55 4.69
CA ILE A 654 5.74 -7.99 4.60
C ILE A 654 5.65 -6.78 5.53
N GLY A 655 5.31 -5.60 4.99
CA GLY A 655 5.33 -4.34 5.72
C GLY A 655 4.57 -3.21 5.02
N MET A 656 3.30 -2.94 5.30
CA MET A 656 2.36 -3.82 6.00
C MET A 656 1.51 -4.66 5.03
N GLN A 657 0.67 -5.53 5.59
CA GLN A 657 -0.43 -6.17 4.85
C GLN A 657 -1.80 -5.86 5.47
N GLN A 658 -2.84 -5.82 4.64
CA GLN A 658 -4.23 -5.73 5.09
C GLN A 658 -5.13 -6.71 4.31
N THR A 659 -6.19 -7.19 4.96
CA THR A 659 -7.13 -8.16 4.40
C THR A 659 -8.55 -7.99 4.94
N GLU A 660 -9.53 -8.43 4.17
CA GLU A 660 -10.91 -8.66 4.61
C GLU A 660 -11.44 -10.03 4.17
N THR A 661 -12.23 -10.67 5.03
CA THR A 661 -13.00 -11.88 4.67
C THR A 661 -14.15 -11.50 3.73
N PRO A 662 -14.51 -12.32 2.71
CA PRO A 662 -15.66 -12.03 1.87
C PRO A 662 -16.94 -11.92 2.70
N TYR A 663 -17.69 -10.84 2.50
CA TYR A 663 -18.83 -10.51 3.36
C TYR A 663 -19.95 -11.55 3.34
N TRP A 664 -20.11 -12.25 2.21
CA TRP A 664 -21.12 -13.29 2.03
C TRP A 664 -20.82 -14.58 2.82
N GLN A 665 -19.61 -14.74 3.37
CA GLN A 665 -19.23 -15.93 4.15
C GLN A 665 -19.72 -15.86 5.60
N GLY A 666 -19.79 -17.03 6.24
CA GLY A 666 -20.09 -17.17 7.66
C GLY A 666 -21.50 -17.69 7.94
N PRO A 667 -21.91 -17.71 9.23
CA PRO A 667 -23.23 -18.16 9.66
C PRO A 667 -24.39 -17.58 8.85
N GLY A 668 -25.25 -18.45 8.32
CA GLY A 668 -26.40 -18.08 7.50
C GLY A 668 -26.15 -18.18 5.99
N SER A 669 -24.88 -18.16 5.57
CA SER A 669 -24.51 -18.23 4.16
C SER A 669 -24.92 -19.56 3.51
N PRO A 670 -25.39 -19.54 2.25
CA PRO A 670 -25.62 -20.76 1.49
C PRO A 670 -24.33 -21.51 1.12
N ASN A 671 -23.17 -20.82 1.12
CA ASN A 671 -21.88 -21.40 0.78
C ASN A 671 -20.89 -21.20 1.94
N LEU A 672 -20.34 -22.30 2.44
CA LEU A 672 -19.33 -22.30 3.50
C LEU A 672 -17.99 -22.72 2.92
N ALA A 673 -16.89 -22.01 3.20
CA ALA A 673 -15.57 -22.34 2.63
C ALA A 673 -15.24 -23.84 2.89
N PRO A 674 -14.79 -24.60 1.87
CA PRO A 674 -14.24 -24.13 0.61
C PRO A 674 -15.26 -23.81 -0.49
N ASP A 675 -16.57 -24.05 -0.27
CA ASP A 675 -17.59 -23.76 -1.30
C ASP A 675 -17.56 -22.26 -1.69
N PRO A 676 -17.78 -21.95 -2.98
CA PRO A 676 -18.17 -22.86 -4.05
C PRO A 676 -17.00 -23.63 -4.69
N TRP A 677 -15.77 -23.41 -4.23
CA TRP A 677 -14.56 -23.97 -4.81
C TRP A 677 -14.30 -25.40 -4.34
N THR A 678 -13.70 -26.20 -5.22
CA THR A 678 -13.12 -27.48 -4.85
C THR A 678 -11.65 -27.24 -4.54
N PRO A 679 -11.16 -27.59 -3.33
CA PRO A 679 -9.74 -27.47 -3.01
C PRO A 679 -8.87 -28.21 -4.02
N ASP A 680 -7.85 -27.53 -4.52
CA ASP A 680 -6.83 -28.06 -5.43
C ASP A 680 -5.49 -28.17 -4.70
N ALA A 681 -5.02 -29.42 -4.54
CA ALA A 681 -3.75 -29.71 -3.88
C ALA A 681 -2.54 -29.14 -4.62
N THR A 682 -2.64 -28.89 -5.94
CA THR A 682 -1.58 -28.27 -6.75
C THR A 682 -1.27 -26.86 -6.27
N TYR A 683 -2.29 -26.14 -5.77
CA TYR A 683 -2.17 -24.80 -5.20
C TYR A 683 -2.14 -24.83 -3.66
N SER A 684 -1.98 -26.02 -3.08
CA SER A 684 -1.96 -26.26 -1.64
C SER A 684 -3.16 -25.66 -0.91
N ASP A 685 -4.35 -25.76 -1.49
CA ASP A 685 -5.52 -25.10 -0.91
C ASP A 685 -5.88 -25.59 0.50
N PRO A 686 -6.44 -24.70 1.34
CA PRO A 686 -7.11 -25.11 2.57
C PRO A 686 -8.36 -25.94 2.23
N THR A 687 -8.50 -27.10 2.89
CA THR A 687 -9.66 -27.99 2.71
C THR A 687 -10.82 -27.68 3.64
N PHE A 688 -10.55 -26.94 4.73
CA PHE A 688 -11.47 -26.69 5.86
C PHE A 688 -12.08 -27.97 6.47
N SER A 689 -11.49 -29.14 6.21
CA SER A 689 -12.06 -30.43 6.65
C SER A 689 -12.18 -30.58 8.17
N ASN A 690 -11.39 -29.81 8.92
CA ASN A 690 -11.42 -29.76 10.39
C ASN A 690 -12.58 -28.93 10.95
N CYS A 691 -13.30 -28.17 10.12
CA CYS A 691 -14.37 -27.28 10.55
C CYS A 691 -15.74 -27.98 10.67
N GLY A 692 -15.93 -29.13 10.02
CA GLY A 692 -17.23 -29.80 9.96
C GLY A 692 -18.32 -28.83 9.49
N THR A 693 -19.39 -28.70 10.27
CA THR A 693 -20.51 -27.79 9.96
C THR A 693 -20.38 -26.41 10.62
N ASN A 694 -19.24 -26.07 11.23
CA ASN A 694 -19.06 -24.78 11.88
C ASN A 694 -18.84 -23.68 10.83
N ALA A 695 -19.89 -22.91 10.56
CA ALA A 695 -19.86 -21.82 9.58
C ALA A 695 -18.85 -20.70 9.90
N GLN A 696 -18.50 -20.49 11.17
CA GLN A 696 -17.48 -19.50 11.56
C GLN A 696 -16.06 -20.01 11.33
N CYS A 697 -15.89 -21.33 11.24
CA CYS A 697 -14.62 -21.97 10.89
C CYS A 697 -14.45 -22.09 9.37
N ASN A 698 -15.54 -22.36 8.66
CA ASN A 698 -15.59 -22.41 7.19
C ASN A 698 -15.66 -21.00 6.57
N MET A 699 -14.66 -20.16 6.86
CA MET A 699 -14.47 -18.82 6.31
C MET A 699 -13.02 -18.67 5.84
N ALA A 700 -12.80 -17.84 4.83
CA ALA A 700 -11.49 -17.66 4.19
C ALA A 700 -10.40 -17.26 5.19
N TRP A 701 -9.18 -17.78 5.00
CA TRP A 701 -8.03 -17.36 5.79
C TRP A 701 -7.56 -15.96 5.39
N THR A 702 -7.31 -15.09 6.36
CA THR A 702 -6.65 -13.80 6.10
C THR A 702 -5.20 -14.04 5.69
N MET A 703 -4.48 -14.86 6.45
CA MET A 703 -3.15 -15.34 6.07
C MET A 703 -2.93 -16.79 6.53
N ARG A 704 -2.43 -17.62 5.61
CA ARG A 704 -2.10 -19.03 5.86
C ARG A 704 -0.62 -19.29 5.57
N VAL A 705 0.13 -19.76 6.57
CA VAL A 705 1.55 -20.13 6.43
C VAL A 705 1.70 -21.65 6.52
N VAL A 706 2.08 -22.25 5.40
CA VAL A 706 2.29 -23.69 5.23
C VAL A 706 3.79 -23.94 5.07
N GLY A 707 4.52 -23.80 6.18
CA GLY A 707 5.97 -24.05 6.21
C GLY A 707 6.80 -22.89 5.68
N GLY A 708 8.02 -23.20 5.22
CA GLY A 708 8.98 -22.20 4.71
C GLY A 708 10.00 -21.72 5.74
N LYS A 709 10.75 -20.66 5.39
CA LYS A 709 11.70 -20.04 6.32
C LYS A 709 11.99 -18.56 6.07
N ASN A 710 12.51 -17.85 7.07
CA ASN A 710 12.88 -16.44 6.96
C ASN A 710 11.70 -15.57 6.49
N ILE A 711 10.60 -15.63 7.23
CA ILE A 711 9.37 -14.89 6.94
C ILE A 711 9.22 -13.80 7.99
N PHE A 712 9.20 -12.54 7.56
CA PHE A 712 9.16 -11.37 8.42
C PHE A 712 7.94 -10.52 8.06
N ALA A 713 6.91 -10.60 8.88
CA ALA A 713 5.69 -9.83 8.72
C ALA A 713 5.57 -8.79 9.86
N TYR A 714 5.54 -7.52 9.48
CA TYR A 714 5.43 -6.41 10.41
C TYR A 714 4.20 -5.60 10.06
N ASN A 715 3.31 -5.46 11.04
CA ASN A 715 2.03 -4.77 10.89
C ASN A 715 1.11 -5.55 9.93
N SER A 716 0.09 -6.19 10.46
CA SER A 716 -0.91 -6.95 9.69
C SER A 716 -2.29 -6.57 10.17
N ALA A 717 -3.20 -6.33 9.24
CA ALA A 717 -4.53 -5.80 9.52
C ALA A 717 -5.61 -6.73 8.96
N PHE A 718 -6.29 -7.47 9.82
CA PHE A 718 -7.17 -8.58 9.45
C PHE A 718 -8.62 -8.33 9.86
N TRP A 719 -9.45 -7.96 8.91
CA TRP A 719 -10.80 -7.53 9.21
C TRP A 719 -11.85 -8.59 8.87
N VAL A 720 -12.72 -8.84 9.83
CA VAL A 720 -13.97 -9.57 9.64
C VAL A 720 -15.10 -8.62 10.01
N PHE A 721 -15.87 -8.19 9.02
CA PHE A 721 -16.95 -7.24 9.26
C PHE A 721 -18.31 -7.92 9.39
N PHE A 722 -18.53 -9.00 8.64
CA PHE A 722 -19.84 -9.62 8.48
C PHE A 722 -19.79 -11.13 8.64
N ASN A 723 -20.92 -11.67 9.10
CA ASN A 723 -21.30 -13.05 8.95
C ASN A 723 -22.54 -13.02 8.06
N HIS A 724 -22.36 -13.36 6.78
CA HIS A 724 -23.42 -13.37 5.77
C HIS A 724 -24.05 -12.00 5.49
N TRP A 725 -23.34 -11.19 4.72
CA TRP A 725 -23.86 -10.00 4.05
C TRP A 725 -23.71 -10.16 2.53
N ALA A 726 -24.84 -10.17 1.83
CA ALA A 726 -24.92 -10.51 0.41
C ALA A 726 -26.17 -9.86 -0.23
N PRO A 727 -26.29 -9.83 -1.57
CA PRO A 727 -27.49 -9.33 -2.23
C PRO A 727 -28.78 -9.98 -1.72
N GLY A 728 -29.68 -9.15 -1.19
CA GLY A 728 -30.93 -9.59 -0.56
C GLY A 728 -30.83 -9.87 0.93
N ASN A 729 -29.63 -9.83 1.52
CA ASN A 729 -29.38 -9.91 2.95
C ASN A 729 -28.31 -8.88 3.37
N TYR A 730 -28.76 -7.65 3.66
CA TYR A 730 -27.91 -6.56 4.08
C TYR A 730 -28.00 -6.32 5.59
N GLY A 731 -27.63 -7.34 6.37
CA GLY A 731 -27.59 -7.27 7.83
C GLY A 731 -26.57 -6.25 8.36
N GLY A 732 -26.53 -6.08 9.69
CA GLY A 732 -25.52 -5.26 10.34
C GLY A 732 -24.16 -5.97 10.42
N SER A 733 -23.10 -5.20 10.66
CA SER A 733 -21.80 -5.78 10.97
C SER A 733 -21.86 -6.63 12.24
N VAL A 734 -21.01 -7.66 12.32
CA VAL A 734 -20.88 -8.49 13.53
C VAL A 734 -20.54 -7.59 14.71
N ASP A 735 -21.34 -7.71 15.77
CA ASP A 735 -21.11 -7.03 17.04
C ASP A 735 -19.73 -7.44 17.59
N GLN A 736 -18.95 -6.46 18.01
CA GLN A 736 -17.56 -6.67 18.41
C GLN A 736 -17.39 -7.52 19.68
N THR A 737 -18.46 -7.71 20.44
CA THR A 737 -18.51 -8.62 21.61
C THR A 737 -18.66 -10.09 21.22
N LEU A 738 -19.00 -10.37 19.96
CA LEU A 738 -19.18 -11.70 19.42
C LEU A 738 -17.94 -12.15 18.62
N THR A 739 -17.86 -13.45 18.40
CA THR A 739 -16.97 -14.03 17.41
C THR A 739 -17.62 -13.86 16.03
N GLY A 740 -16.92 -13.25 15.08
CA GLY A 740 -17.27 -13.29 13.66
C GLY A 740 -16.75 -14.59 13.05
N GLN A 741 -15.43 -14.72 13.04
CA GLN A 741 -14.70 -15.86 12.48
C GLN A 741 -13.94 -16.62 13.58
N PHE A 742 -13.92 -17.95 13.47
CA PHE A 742 -13.24 -18.83 14.43
C PHE A 742 -11.75 -18.55 14.49
N ALA A 743 -11.07 -18.51 13.34
CA ALA A 743 -9.66 -18.21 13.25
C ALA A 743 -9.37 -17.42 11.97
N CYS A 744 -8.61 -16.33 12.08
CA CYS A 744 -8.31 -15.48 10.92
C CYS A 744 -7.02 -15.88 10.21
N ALA A 745 -5.95 -16.17 10.95
CA ALA A 745 -4.71 -16.68 10.38
C ALA A 745 -4.35 -18.07 10.91
N THR A 746 -3.52 -18.79 10.16
CA THR A 746 -3.00 -20.09 10.59
C THR A 746 -1.53 -20.32 10.22
N VAL A 747 -0.84 -21.06 11.09
CA VAL A 747 0.49 -21.63 10.85
C VAL A 747 0.37 -23.14 10.98
N GLU A 748 0.54 -23.88 9.88
CA GLU A 748 0.18 -25.31 9.83
C GLU A 748 1.38 -26.25 9.92
N ALA A 749 2.39 -26.04 9.08
CA ALA A 749 3.69 -26.71 9.22
C ALA A 749 4.60 -25.85 10.11
N ASP A 750 5.77 -26.37 10.53
CA ASP A 750 6.70 -25.60 11.38
C ASP A 750 7.68 -24.76 10.53
N PRO A 751 7.36 -23.49 10.16
CA PRO A 751 8.33 -22.63 9.47
C PRO A 751 9.55 -22.38 10.36
N GLN A 752 10.69 -22.13 9.73
CA GLN A 752 11.92 -21.73 10.41
C GLN A 752 12.03 -20.21 10.35
N ASP A 753 12.26 -19.54 11.48
CA ASP A 753 12.47 -18.08 11.49
C ASP A 753 11.24 -17.30 10.93
N LEU A 754 10.06 -17.63 11.47
CA LEU A 754 8.84 -16.83 11.29
C LEU A 754 8.75 -15.77 12.41
N PHE A 755 8.76 -14.52 11.96
CA PHE A 755 8.73 -13.31 12.73
C PHE A 755 7.47 -12.53 12.35
N TRP A 756 6.50 -12.43 13.26
CA TRP A 756 5.23 -11.79 12.95
C TRP A 756 4.78 -10.85 14.07
N PHE A 757 4.85 -9.55 13.81
CA PHE A 757 4.65 -8.50 14.81
C PHE A 757 3.49 -7.57 14.42
N ASN A 758 2.77 -7.05 15.41
CA ASN A 758 1.61 -6.17 15.25
C ASN A 758 0.51 -6.78 14.35
N ILE A 759 -0.05 -7.92 14.77
CA ILE A 759 -1.20 -8.54 14.09
C ILE A 759 -2.49 -7.95 14.64
N ASP A 760 -3.06 -6.96 13.96
CA ASP A 760 -4.37 -6.38 14.22
C ASP A 760 -5.50 -7.23 13.65
N THR A 761 -6.52 -7.52 14.45
CA THR A 761 -7.71 -8.20 13.94
C THR A 761 -9.01 -7.60 14.44
N ARG A 762 -10.10 -7.83 13.68
CA ARG A 762 -11.48 -7.54 14.07
C ARG A 762 -12.29 -8.84 14.15
N VAL A 763 -12.93 -9.10 15.30
CA VAL A 763 -13.84 -10.23 15.62
C VAL A 763 -13.38 -11.65 15.23
N CYS A 764 -12.08 -11.90 15.24
CA CYS A 764 -11.49 -13.23 15.12
C CYS A 764 -11.35 -13.85 16.51
N ASP A 765 -11.94 -15.02 16.80
CA ASP A 765 -11.71 -15.64 18.12
C ASP A 765 -10.24 -16.04 18.29
N TYR A 766 -9.67 -16.77 17.33
CA TYR A 766 -8.25 -17.02 17.25
C TYR A 766 -7.60 -16.07 16.23
N ILE A 767 -6.67 -15.25 16.70
CA ILE A 767 -5.94 -14.31 15.83
C ILE A 767 -4.99 -15.11 14.93
N VAL A 768 -4.19 -16.00 15.53
CA VAL A 768 -3.40 -17.01 14.83
C VAL A 768 -3.67 -18.39 15.43
N PHE A 769 -4.09 -19.31 14.58
CA PHE A 769 -4.29 -20.72 14.92
C PHE A 769 -3.08 -21.54 14.48
N ASP A 770 -2.27 -21.98 15.44
CA ASP A 770 -1.10 -22.84 15.20
C ASP A 770 -1.46 -24.28 15.58
N ASN A 771 -1.38 -25.21 14.61
CA ASN A 771 -1.79 -26.61 14.78
C ASN A 771 -1.00 -27.35 15.89
N ASN A 772 0.15 -26.82 16.32
CA ASN A 772 1.06 -27.50 17.24
C ASN A 772 1.43 -26.69 18.51
N ARG A 773 0.91 -25.45 18.68
CA ARG A 773 1.41 -24.49 19.69
C ARG A 773 0.31 -23.61 20.30
N THR A 774 0.70 -22.79 21.27
CA THR A 774 -0.21 -21.91 22.02
C THR A 774 -0.96 -20.98 21.08
N GLN A 775 -2.28 -20.98 21.24
CA GLN A 775 -3.20 -20.18 20.46
C GLN A 775 -3.53 -18.89 21.21
N THR A 776 -3.49 -17.76 20.52
CA THR A 776 -3.87 -16.48 21.13
C THR A 776 -5.26 -16.09 20.69
N ARG A 777 -6.12 -15.89 21.69
CA ARG A 777 -7.54 -15.58 21.49
C ARG A 777 -7.85 -14.11 21.67
N GLN A 778 -8.92 -13.63 21.04
CA GLN A 778 -9.49 -12.29 21.18
C GLN A 778 -9.70 -11.85 22.61
N VAL A 779 -10.18 -12.77 23.45
CA VAL A 779 -10.45 -12.49 24.87
C VAL A 779 -9.18 -12.06 25.63
N ASN A 780 -8.01 -12.45 25.14
CA ASN A 780 -6.72 -12.12 25.72
C ASN A 780 -6.09 -10.87 25.10
N ALA A 781 -6.60 -10.37 23.97
CA ALA A 781 -6.05 -9.23 23.24
C ALA A 781 -7.17 -8.26 22.83
N PRO A 782 -7.82 -7.56 23.76
CA PRO A 782 -9.12 -6.99 23.49
C PRO A 782 -9.16 -5.62 22.83
N GLY A 783 -8.08 -5.04 22.27
CA GLY A 783 -8.10 -3.89 21.32
C GLY A 783 -8.93 -2.65 21.65
N SER A 784 -9.01 -1.66 20.74
CA SER A 784 -9.69 -0.39 21.10
C SER A 784 -10.49 0.42 20.06
N TRP A 785 -10.61 -0.03 18.81
CA TRP A 785 -11.66 0.51 17.93
C TRP A 785 -13.07 0.15 18.43
N GLU A 786 -13.72 1.04 19.20
CA GLU A 786 -14.95 0.75 19.97
C GLU A 786 -14.83 -0.54 20.82
N GLY A 787 -13.60 -0.84 21.23
CA GLY A 787 -13.19 -2.05 21.95
C GLY A 787 -13.01 -3.26 21.04
N LYS A 788 -11.76 -3.56 20.63
CA LYS A 788 -11.23 -4.85 20.09
C LYS A 788 -10.54 -4.91 18.71
N GLN A 789 -9.66 -3.95 18.35
CA GLN A 789 -8.47 -4.21 17.49
C GLN A 789 -7.41 -5.08 18.20
N GLN A 790 -7.41 -6.38 17.94
CA GLN A 790 -6.66 -7.33 18.76
C GLN A 790 -5.22 -7.45 18.28
N ARG A 791 -4.23 -7.43 19.17
CA ARG A 791 -2.80 -7.44 18.81
C ARG A 791 -2.01 -8.60 19.39
N ILE A 792 -1.10 -9.15 18.59
CA ILE A 792 -0.12 -10.11 19.09
C ILE A 792 1.23 -9.89 18.43
N PHE A 793 2.26 -10.34 19.13
CA PHE A 793 3.58 -10.63 18.63
C PHE A 793 3.82 -12.13 18.68
N LEU A 794 4.10 -12.73 17.53
CA LEU A 794 4.45 -14.12 17.39
C LEU A 794 5.92 -14.20 16.95
N ASN A 795 6.76 -14.78 17.81
CA ASN A 795 8.12 -15.19 17.45
C ASN A 795 8.23 -16.71 17.68
N LEU A 796 8.48 -17.47 16.62
CA LEU A 796 8.51 -18.93 16.67
C LEU A 796 9.91 -19.54 16.93
N GLU A 797 10.97 -18.76 17.10
CA GLU A 797 12.35 -19.29 17.20
C GLU A 797 12.69 -20.05 18.50
N HIS A 798 11.90 -19.97 19.58
CA HIS A 798 12.28 -20.58 20.88
C HIS A 798 11.47 -21.80 21.34
N ILE A 799 10.61 -22.39 20.49
CA ILE A 799 9.93 -23.65 20.83
C ILE A 799 10.84 -24.87 20.59
N ARG A 800 11.90 -24.72 19.79
CA ARG A 800 12.82 -25.82 19.43
C ARG A 800 13.97 -26.03 20.43
N SER A 801 14.43 -25.01 21.16
CA SER A 801 15.56 -25.16 22.11
C SER A 801 15.20 -25.90 23.41
N ARG A 802 13.91 -26.12 23.71
CA ARG A 802 13.46 -26.81 24.93
C ARG A 802 12.88 -28.21 24.74
N ARG A 803 12.77 -28.70 23.49
CA ARG A 803 12.36 -30.10 23.21
C ARG A 803 13.53 -31.01 22.85
N GLY A 804 14.77 -30.48 22.89
CA GLY A 804 16.00 -31.20 22.59
C GLY A 804 17.03 -31.21 23.73
N SER A 805 16.58 -31.08 25.00
CA SER A 805 17.41 -31.27 26.20
C SER A 805 16.71 -32.16 27.20
#